data_AF-A0A8T1TVG2-F1
#
_entry.id   AF-A0A8T1TVG2-F1
#
_cell.length_a   1.000
_cell.length_b   1.000
_cell.length_c   1.000
_cell.angle_alpha   90.00
_cell.angle_beta   90.00
_cell.angle_gamma   90.00
#
_symmetry.space_group_name_H-M   'P 1'
#
loop_
_entity.id
_entity.type
_entity.pdbx_description
1 polymer ?
#
loop_
_entity_poly.entity_id
_entity_poly.type
_entity_poly.pdbx_seq_one_letter_code
_entity_poly.pdbx_strand_id
1 'polypeptide(L)'
;MAAERSRFAMLLLTTVAIMASISWAWDHRQLSSQEIHQRLLAGQVAVADNTATCDEMLDNSFFAGPLKTLPAFGGFQACINANIFDLYPAIERSEKCNLSVLLSLVSGDSGDSSAFMEVLKTLLGGVTSSNSSESTDLKTTLSSWSTNTTKLNGFCKVMNTKAGPCIETLLPALISLLESDAMCCHELNGYLEVLKLLVPTGQTLEQTVIDIVNGLHQTMCTTATSDGEVCAAPMLSYLSAIISTDESSLLGAIIFRAGVPLYVAAENDVCSSLETTSLASGLASGASIPYYAASCCASGLSKFLQSLDSVMTHLSGNSMAELFTLITGRQNAVSQFTALYPAIESCAFESTCTSPNFTLSVSNTSSNATTTWSSRDAVNSKTRSPKNVTCTLVKLCDSNSVCSEVCEAGTASIDPWVVDTIAYQNEMSYAETLCCTQLPATHNSVITQARGYGNRDQLFNAMLNASNPDSYTRTSNQFLSLTDQLNVGARFLELDVHYFASALRDAHCSNLGVSLIDTLSADMVISLKSVLEASGEGSTVEWSSDLVGCLPSLSGIRAEEQRLHNESLAEIATWLASHPNDFVVLFADIGDEVASFGQTDALLKLYANTFGDLLFSPSDFESTGGDWNRFTLEDLIQQGKHVVLVTASEANSVMFYSREMCAGWVDIPRNATGPTGTFFGETMNAGKIVRAFESELHYATFSEGSFGGGNKTADTSAQPANVNASSLPVFVEAGVNFVAPDGLDGETMASMVWSWAENEPDVTTTTAVELSGVDGCWHGVVDPSTISNVACVSNSSRMTWKVVAKGSNCPDGFVTGAPRLAVENAALLSVLRLEAGAATAQLDVELSSLSSGKMTTQLNVNAPALPPVV
;
A
#
# COMPACT_ATOMS: atom_id res chain seq x y z
N MET A 1 13.03 -11.51 -11.12
CA MET A 1 12.59 -10.10 -11.27
C MET A 1 11.44 -9.74 -10.32
N ALA A 2 10.19 -10.22 -10.43
CA ALA A 2 9.12 -9.90 -9.46
C ALA A 2 9.38 -10.48 -8.04
N ALA A 3 9.87 -11.72 -7.95
CA ALA A 3 10.26 -12.37 -6.68
C ALA A 3 11.62 -11.90 -6.10
N GLU A 4 12.34 -11.02 -6.81
CA GLU A 4 13.61 -10.44 -6.35
C GLU A 4 13.42 -9.05 -5.75
N ARG A 5 12.38 -8.32 -6.18
CA ARG A 5 12.08 -6.96 -5.72
C ARG A 5 11.17 -6.89 -4.50
N SER A 6 10.47 -7.98 -4.14
CA SER A 6 9.56 -8.04 -2.99
C SER A 6 10.25 -8.40 -1.64
N ARG A 7 11.59 -8.53 -1.60
CA ARG A 7 12.35 -8.98 -0.41
C ARG A 7 12.59 -7.87 0.64
N PHE A 8 11.78 -6.82 0.66
CA PHE A 8 12.18 -5.43 0.91
C PHE A 8 12.62 -5.05 2.33
N ALA A 9 11.82 -5.33 3.36
CA ALA A 9 12.03 -4.73 4.68
C ALA A 9 13.01 -5.52 5.57
N MET A 10 13.10 -6.84 5.37
CA MET A 10 13.98 -7.67 6.18
C MET A 10 15.39 -7.72 5.58
N LEU A 11 15.54 -7.52 4.26
CA LEU A 11 16.83 -7.74 3.60
C LEU A 11 17.93 -6.81 4.07
N LEU A 12 17.75 -5.56 4.52
CA LEU A 12 18.91 -4.74 4.93
C LEU A 12 19.44 -5.05 6.33
N LEU A 13 18.58 -5.44 7.29
CA LEU A 13 19.01 -6.14 8.52
C LEU A 13 19.75 -7.43 8.16
N THR A 14 19.26 -8.09 7.12
CA THR A 14 19.92 -9.22 6.47
C THR A 14 21.21 -8.79 5.76
N THR A 15 21.34 -7.64 5.10
CA THR A 15 22.49 -7.21 4.27
C THR A 15 23.63 -6.77 5.17
N VAL A 16 23.33 -6.16 6.31
CA VAL A 16 24.28 -5.83 7.37
C VAL A 16 24.80 -7.10 8.05
N ALA A 17 23.94 -8.10 8.25
CA ALA A 17 24.36 -9.42 8.72
C ALA A 17 25.03 -10.27 7.59
N ILE A 18 24.66 -10.06 6.32
CA ILE A 18 25.16 -10.78 5.15
C ILE A 18 26.49 -10.23 4.65
N MET A 19 26.80 -8.95 4.89
CA MET A 19 28.17 -8.44 4.74
C MET A 19 29.19 -9.23 5.59
N ALA A 20 28.74 -9.91 6.65
CA ALA A 20 29.56 -10.81 7.44
C ALA A 20 29.49 -12.29 7.00
N SER A 21 28.74 -12.63 5.94
CA SER A 21 28.48 -14.02 5.57
C SER A 21 28.54 -14.35 4.05
N ILE A 22 29.57 -15.13 3.68
CA ILE A 22 29.57 -16.34 2.80
C ILE A 22 30.77 -16.36 1.83
N SER A 23 31.32 -17.58 1.66
CA SER A 23 32.70 -17.98 1.33
C SER A 23 32.94 -18.50 -0.11
N TRP A 24 34.21 -18.86 -0.36
CA TRP A 24 34.82 -19.71 -1.42
C TRP A 24 35.28 -19.03 -2.73
N ALA A 25 36.46 -18.40 -2.71
CA ALA A 25 37.56 -18.55 -3.68
C ALA A 25 38.65 -17.49 -3.41
N TRP A 26 39.53 -17.76 -2.45
CA TRP A 26 40.76 -16.98 -2.27
C TRP A 26 41.94 -17.82 -2.75
N ASP A 27 42.50 -17.45 -3.90
CA ASP A 27 43.84 -17.93 -4.27
C ASP A 27 44.88 -17.17 -3.43
N HIS A 28 45.77 -17.92 -2.80
CA HIS A 28 46.61 -17.49 -1.70
C HIS A 28 47.64 -16.42 -2.12
N ARG A 29 47.34 -15.14 -1.89
CA ARG A 29 48.35 -14.09 -1.62
C ARG A 29 47.86 -13.11 -0.56
N GLN A 30 48.53 -13.07 0.59
CA GLN A 30 48.41 -11.97 1.57
C GLN A 30 48.98 -10.69 0.93
N LEU A 31 48.12 -9.89 0.31
CA LEU A 31 48.47 -8.53 -0.10
C LEU A 31 48.50 -7.62 1.13
N SER A 32 49.48 -6.72 1.20
CA SER A 32 49.52 -5.69 2.24
C SER A 32 48.41 -4.65 2.02
N SER A 33 47.95 -3.97 3.09
CA SER A 33 46.97 -2.88 2.99
C SER A 33 47.40 -1.79 1.99
N GLN A 34 48.70 -1.54 1.89
CA GLN A 34 49.29 -0.58 0.96
C GLN A 34 49.24 -1.04 -0.51
N GLU A 35 49.41 -2.33 -0.79
CA GLU A 35 49.24 -2.90 -2.14
C GLU A 35 47.76 -2.93 -2.58
N ILE A 36 46.85 -3.20 -1.64
CA ILE A 36 45.40 -3.14 -1.89
C ILE A 36 44.99 -1.71 -2.21
N HIS A 37 45.46 -0.72 -1.44
CA HIS A 37 45.22 0.69 -1.69
C HIS A 37 45.77 1.17 -3.04
N GLN A 38 46.99 0.74 -3.42
CA GLN A 38 47.57 1.06 -4.74
C GLN A 38 46.80 0.42 -5.90
N ARG A 39 46.30 -0.81 -5.75
CA ARG A 39 45.48 -1.49 -6.77
C ARG A 39 44.08 -0.92 -6.87
N LEU A 40 43.49 -0.52 -5.74
CA LEU A 40 42.26 0.25 -5.69
C LEU A 40 42.44 1.51 -6.56
N LEU A 41 43.48 2.32 -6.30
CA LEU A 41 43.77 3.54 -7.06
C LEU A 41 43.94 3.29 -8.57
N ALA A 42 44.56 2.17 -8.96
CA ALA A 42 44.71 1.78 -10.36
C ALA A 42 43.38 1.35 -11.03
N GLY A 43 42.49 0.68 -10.28
CA GLY A 43 41.15 0.28 -10.74
C GLY A 43 40.20 1.47 -10.92
N GLN A 44 40.29 2.49 -10.06
CA GLN A 44 39.47 3.70 -10.15
C GLN A 44 39.68 4.49 -11.45
N VAL A 45 40.92 4.47 -11.97
CA VAL A 45 41.27 5.11 -13.26
C VAL A 45 40.65 4.37 -14.44
N ALA A 46 40.37 3.06 -14.31
CA ALA A 46 39.70 2.26 -15.34
C ALA A 46 38.16 2.37 -15.28
N VAL A 47 37.61 2.67 -14.11
CA VAL A 47 36.17 2.90 -13.87
C VAL A 47 35.69 4.29 -14.31
N ALA A 48 36.62 5.23 -14.55
CA ALA A 48 36.30 6.59 -15.00
C ALA A 48 35.80 6.68 -16.46
N ASP A 49 35.75 5.55 -17.20
CA ASP A 49 35.17 5.48 -18.55
C ASP A 49 33.66 5.20 -18.42
N ASN A 50 32.86 6.25 -18.47
CA ASN A 50 31.43 6.34 -18.10
C ASN A 50 30.47 5.55 -19.04
N THR A 51 30.95 4.47 -19.67
CA THR A 51 30.27 3.70 -20.71
C THR A 51 30.00 2.24 -20.35
N ALA A 52 30.64 1.70 -19.30
CA ALA A 52 30.41 0.33 -18.82
C ALA A 52 29.19 0.24 -17.91
N THR A 53 28.43 -0.85 -18.00
CA THR A 53 27.32 -1.15 -17.08
C THR A 53 27.84 -1.58 -15.69
N CYS A 54 27.00 -1.46 -14.66
CA CYS A 54 27.36 -1.85 -13.29
C CYS A 54 27.82 -3.31 -13.16
N ASP A 55 27.21 -4.22 -13.92
CA ASP A 55 27.59 -5.63 -13.94
C ASP A 55 28.94 -5.85 -14.64
N GLU A 56 29.21 -5.13 -15.75
CA GLU A 56 30.52 -5.17 -16.42
C GLU A 56 31.63 -4.61 -15.53
N MET A 57 31.34 -3.58 -14.73
CA MET A 57 32.29 -3.04 -13.75
C MET A 57 32.59 -4.05 -12.64
N LEU A 58 31.60 -4.81 -12.18
CA LEU A 58 31.78 -5.87 -11.20
C LEU A 58 32.59 -7.03 -11.79
N ASP A 59 32.26 -7.49 -12.99
CA ASP A 59 32.91 -8.63 -13.64
C ASP A 59 34.39 -8.40 -13.94
N ASN A 60 34.75 -7.16 -14.30
CA ASN A 60 36.14 -6.78 -14.60
C ASN A 60 36.91 -6.33 -13.35
N SER A 61 36.28 -6.31 -12.17
CA SER A 61 36.92 -5.88 -10.93
C SER A 61 37.92 -6.89 -10.40
N PHE A 62 38.99 -6.38 -9.79
CA PHE A 62 39.89 -7.20 -8.97
C PHE A 62 39.16 -7.88 -7.79
N PHE A 63 38.05 -7.30 -7.33
CA PHE A 63 37.22 -7.82 -6.24
C PHE A 63 36.03 -8.65 -6.73
N ALA A 64 35.91 -8.94 -8.03
CA ALA A 64 34.77 -9.67 -8.60
C ALA A 64 34.50 -11.01 -7.87
N GLY A 65 35.55 -11.80 -7.64
CA GLY A 65 35.44 -13.09 -6.92
C GLY A 65 34.85 -12.92 -5.51
N PRO A 66 35.50 -12.14 -4.62
CA PRO A 66 34.97 -11.86 -3.29
C PRO A 66 33.60 -11.18 -3.25
N LEU A 67 33.30 -10.26 -4.16
CA LEU A 67 32.01 -9.54 -4.15
C LEU A 67 30.86 -10.38 -4.67
N LYS A 68 31.12 -11.34 -5.58
CA LYS A 68 30.12 -12.29 -6.06
C LYS A 68 29.61 -13.26 -4.98
N THR A 69 30.25 -13.30 -3.81
CA THR A 69 29.76 -14.08 -2.65
C THR A 69 28.79 -13.28 -1.78
N LEU A 70 28.71 -11.95 -1.95
CA LEU A 70 27.68 -11.12 -1.33
C LEU A 70 26.32 -11.36 -2.01
N PRO A 71 25.19 -10.91 -1.43
CA PRO A 71 23.89 -11.01 -2.07
C PRO A 71 23.88 -10.23 -3.38
N ALA A 72 23.38 -10.84 -4.46
CA ALA A 72 23.17 -10.15 -5.74
C ALA A 72 21.97 -9.17 -5.72
N PHE A 73 21.22 -9.14 -4.63
CA PHE A 73 20.01 -8.34 -4.48
C PHE A 73 20.26 -6.85 -4.71
N GLY A 74 19.39 -6.20 -5.48
CA GLY A 74 19.42 -4.75 -5.71
C GLY A 74 20.72 -4.23 -6.33
N GLY A 75 21.52 -5.09 -6.96
CA GLY A 75 22.85 -4.71 -7.43
C GLY A 75 23.87 -4.46 -6.31
N PHE A 76 23.65 -4.98 -5.09
CA PHE A 76 24.52 -4.78 -3.93
C PHE A 76 26.00 -5.05 -4.20
N GLN A 77 26.31 -6.15 -4.89
CA GLN A 77 27.69 -6.47 -5.28
C GLN A 77 28.31 -5.36 -6.14
N ALA A 78 27.58 -4.85 -7.12
CA ALA A 78 28.03 -3.80 -8.03
C ALA A 78 28.11 -2.43 -7.33
N CYS A 79 27.17 -2.11 -6.45
CA CYS A 79 27.20 -0.92 -5.59
C CYS A 79 28.45 -0.88 -4.70
N ILE A 80 28.73 -1.96 -3.97
CA ILE A 80 29.93 -2.05 -3.13
C ILE A 80 31.20 -1.97 -3.98
N ASN A 81 31.23 -2.63 -5.14
CA ASN A 81 32.37 -2.58 -6.06
C ASN A 81 32.68 -1.14 -6.52
N ALA A 82 31.65 -0.44 -6.98
CA ALA A 82 31.75 0.91 -7.52
C ALA A 82 32.22 1.93 -6.46
N ASN A 83 31.85 1.71 -5.20
CA ASN A 83 32.02 2.70 -4.12
C ASN A 83 32.88 2.19 -2.96
N ILE A 84 33.70 1.16 -3.19
CA ILE A 84 34.59 0.60 -2.15
C ILE A 84 35.54 1.66 -1.56
N PHE A 85 35.85 2.71 -2.31
CA PHE A 85 36.66 3.84 -1.85
C PHE A 85 35.97 4.75 -0.85
N ASP A 86 34.65 4.86 -0.90
CA ASP A 86 33.89 5.65 0.06
C ASP A 86 33.71 4.88 1.37
N LEU A 87 33.73 3.54 1.29
CA LEU A 87 33.67 2.64 2.44
C LEU A 87 35.04 2.41 3.10
N TYR A 88 36.12 2.42 2.32
CA TYR A 88 37.47 2.11 2.79
C TYR A 88 37.95 2.98 3.97
N PRO A 89 37.69 4.32 4.03
CA PRO A 89 38.08 5.14 5.16
C PRO A 89 37.41 4.75 6.49
N ALA A 90 36.21 4.15 6.46
CA ALA A 90 35.59 3.61 7.68
C ALA A 90 36.33 2.36 8.15
N ILE A 91 36.72 1.49 7.22
CA ILE A 91 37.47 0.25 7.48
C ILE A 91 38.89 0.54 7.96
N GLU A 92 39.60 1.47 7.32
CA GLU A 92 40.99 1.81 7.62
C GLU A 92 41.14 2.42 9.02
N ARG A 93 40.19 3.27 9.43
CA ARG A 93 40.22 3.94 10.73
C ARG A 93 39.77 3.06 11.88
N SER A 94 39.15 1.91 11.60
CA SER A 94 38.62 1.02 12.62
C SER A 94 39.67 0.03 13.10
N GLU A 95 40.08 0.15 14.37
CA GLU A 95 40.98 -0.81 15.01
C GLU A 95 40.32 -2.19 15.20
N LYS A 96 38.98 -2.23 15.26
CA LYS A 96 38.19 -3.45 15.53
C LYS A 96 37.58 -4.08 14.29
N CYS A 97 37.38 -3.33 13.21
CA CYS A 97 36.92 -3.84 11.92
C CYS A 97 37.83 -3.39 10.77
N ASN A 98 38.93 -4.11 10.59
CA ASN A 98 39.81 -3.91 9.45
C ASN A 98 39.53 -4.94 8.34
N LEU A 99 40.15 -4.75 7.18
CA LEU A 99 39.96 -5.63 6.02
C LEU A 99 40.26 -7.10 6.34
N SER A 100 41.29 -7.41 7.14
CA SER A 100 41.59 -8.80 7.50
C SER A 100 40.49 -9.45 8.35
N VAL A 101 39.82 -8.68 9.22
CA VAL A 101 38.70 -9.16 10.04
C VAL A 101 37.50 -9.47 9.14
N LEU A 102 37.13 -8.56 8.24
CA LEU A 102 36.07 -8.75 7.25
C LEU A 102 36.31 -9.99 6.40
N LEU A 103 37.53 -10.15 5.90
CA LEU A 103 37.90 -11.32 5.11
C LEU A 103 37.80 -12.62 5.90
N SER A 104 38.15 -12.61 7.18
CA SER A 104 38.03 -13.78 8.06
C SER A 104 36.59 -14.15 8.45
N LEU A 105 35.66 -13.18 8.39
CA LEU A 105 34.23 -13.42 8.53
C LEU A 105 33.71 -14.15 7.29
N VAL A 106 34.09 -13.62 6.12
CA VAL A 106 33.64 -14.08 4.80
C VAL A 106 34.25 -15.44 4.43
N SER A 107 35.53 -15.69 4.70
CA SER A 107 36.22 -16.90 4.25
C SER A 107 35.77 -18.18 4.96
N GLY A 108 35.21 -18.08 6.17
CA GLY A 108 34.77 -19.26 6.94
C GLY A 108 35.92 -20.13 7.47
N ASP A 109 37.16 -19.66 7.42
CA ASP A 109 38.38 -20.45 7.72
C ASP A 109 38.52 -20.89 9.20
N SER A 110 37.57 -20.51 10.06
CA SER A 110 37.53 -20.93 11.46
C SER A 110 36.22 -21.63 11.78
N GLY A 111 36.25 -22.59 12.70
CA GLY A 111 35.03 -23.26 13.19
C GLY A 111 33.98 -22.29 13.73
N ASP A 112 34.42 -21.17 14.32
CA ASP A 112 33.54 -20.11 14.82
C ASP A 112 32.89 -19.32 13.68
N SER A 113 33.67 -18.95 12.65
CA SER A 113 33.13 -18.29 11.45
C SER A 113 32.09 -19.20 10.78
N SER A 114 32.40 -20.48 10.54
CA SER A 114 31.44 -21.44 9.96
C SER A 114 30.17 -21.60 10.82
N ALA A 115 30.29 -21.56 12.15
CA ALA A 115 29.13 -21.58 13.03
C ALA A 115 28.28 -20.32 12.91
N PHE A 116 28.91 -19.14 12.85
CA PHE A 116 28.22 -17.87 12.61
C PHE A 116 27.40 -17.89 11.32
N MET A 117 28.00 -18.39 10.23
CA MET A 117 27.36 -18.56 8.93
C MET A 117 26.09 -19.41 8.99
N GLU A 118 26.19 -20.55 9.65
CA GLU A 118 25.13 -21.54 9.74
C GLU A 118 23.95 -21.00 10.58
N VAL A 119 24.25 -20.38 11.73
CA VAL A 119 23.25 -19.72 12.58
C VAL A 119 22.56 -18.60 11.81
N LEU A 120 23.32 -17.77 11.08
CA LEU A 120 22.76 -16.68 10.31
C LEU A 120 21.88 -17.15 9.14
N LYS A 121 22.31 -18.18 8.38
CA LYS A 121 21.47 -18.81 7.33
C LYS A 121 20.16 -19.35 7.90
N THR A 122 20.20 -19.91 9.10
CA THR A 122 19.03 -20.50 9.79
C THR A 122 18.10 -19.43 10.38
N LEU A 123 18.66 -18.34 10.94
CA LEU A 123 17.89 -17.16 11.35
C LEU A 123 17.05 -16.62 10.18
N LEU A 124 17.61 -16.63 8.99
CA LEU A 124 17.06 -16.02 7.79
C LEU A 124 16.49 -17.04 6.79
N GLY A 125 16.23 -18.27 7.23
CA GLY A 125 15.73 -19.31 6.35
C GLY A 125 14.41 -18.88 5.70
N GLY A 126 14.30 -19.08 4.38
CA GLY A 126 13.21 -18.56 3.55
C GLY A 126 13.51 -17.23 2.83
N VAL A 127 14.57 -16.50 3.20
CA VAL A 127 14.95 -15.20 2.59
C VAL A 127 16.00 -15.35 1.47
N THR A 128 16.92 -16.30 1.62
CA THR A 128 18.12 -16.46 0.76
C THR A 128 18.03 -17.59 -0.26
N SER A 129 17.02 -18.46 -0.18
CA SER A 129 16.91 -19.67 -1.01
C SER A 129 16.03 -19.46 -2.23
N SER A 130 16.64 -19.13 -3.37
CA SER A 130 16.03 -19.31 -4.71
C SER A 130 16.07 -20.76 -5.20
N ASN A 131 16.75 -21.67 -4.48
CA ASN A 131 16.78 -23.09 -4.77
C ASN A 131 16.06 -23.88 -3.66
N SER A 132 14.91 -24.45 -4.02
CA SER A 132 14.02 -25.28 -3.20
C SER A 132 14.59 -26.65 -2.78
N SER A 133 15.88 -26.91 -2.99
CA SER A 133 16.50 -28.23 -2.78
C SER A 133 17.27 -28.38 -1.46
N GLU A 134 17.46 -27.30 -0.68
CA GLU A 134 18.10 -27.34 0.65
C GLU A 134 17.12 -26.84 1.72
N SER A 135 15.99 -27.54 1.92
CA SER A 135 15.21 -27.39 3.15
C SER A 135 16.05 -27.95 4.30
N THR A 136 16.62 -27.07 5.12
CA THR A 136 17.21 -27.46 6.40
C THR A 136 16.08 -27.77 7.36
N ASP A 137 16.03 -28.99 7.86
CA ASP A 137 15.16 -29.39 8.97
C ASP A 137 15.53 -28.55 10.21
N LEU A 138 14.78 -27.46 10.41
CA LEU A 138 15.02 -26.50 11.47
C LEU A 138 14.92 -27.17 12.83
N LYS A 139 13.90 -28.02 13.03
CA LYS A 139 13.68 -28.78 14.26
C LYS A 139 14.90 -29.58 14.68
N THR A 140 15.44 -30.40 13.77
CA THR A 140 16.64 -31.21 14.05
C THR A 140 17.86 -30.33 14.29
N THR A 141 17.98 -29.22 13.54
CA THR A 141 19.06 -28.24 13.72
C THR A 141 19.04 -27.62 15.12
N LEU A 142 17.88 -27.14 15.58
CA LEU A 142 17.73 -26.52 16.90
C LEU A 142 17.98 -27.53 18.03
N SER A 143 17.49 -28.76 17.90
CA SER A 143 17.73 -29.83 18.87
C SER A 143 19.22 -30.20 19.01
N SER A 144 19.95 -30.15 17.89
CA SER A 144 21.41 -30.35 17.90
C SER A 144 22.12 -29.20 18.62
N TRP A 145 21.76 -27.95 18.34
CA TRP A 145 22.41 -26.79 18.96
C TRP A 145 22.07 -26.61 20.43
N SER A 146 20.89 -27.07 20.87
CA SER A 146 20.48 -27.00 22.27
C SER A 146 21.23 -28.00 23.17
N THR A 147 21.83 -29.05 22.60
CA THR A 147 22.63 -30.05 23.34
C THR A 147 24.13 -29.91 23.09
N ASN A 148 24.52 -29.25 21.99
CA ASN A 148 25.89 -28.90 21.68
C ASN A 148 26.02 -27.41 21.36
N THR A 149 26.30 -26.63 22.39
CA THR A 149 26.39 -25.17 22.31
C THR A 149 27.63 -24.67 21.57
N THR A 150 28.49 -25.53 21.02
CA THR A 150 29.67 -25.11 20.23
C THR A 150 29.29 -24.18 19.09
N LYS A 151 28.16 -24.43 18.42
CA LYS A 151 27.69 -23.58 17.31
C LYS A 151 27.23 -22.21 17.80
N LEU A 152 26.47 -22.17 18.89
CA LEU A 152 25.99 -20.92 19.50
C LEU A 152 27.15 -20.11 20.09
N ASN A 153 28.09 -20.76 20.78
CA ASN A 153 29.31 -20.14 21.30
C ASN A 153 30.18 -19.57 20.17
N GLY A 154 30.30 -20.30 19.06
CA GLY A 154 30.99 -19.82 17.86
C GLY A 154 30.33 -18.57 17.28
N PHE A 155 29.01 -18.59 17.10
CA PHE A 155 28.21 -17.42 16.67
C PHE A 155 28.42 -16.23 17.62
N CYS A 156 28.27 -16.44 18.94
CA CYS A 156 28.41 -15.38 19.93
C CYS A 156 29.83 -14.84 20.02
N LYS A 157 30.85 -15.69 19.88
CA LYS A 157 32.24 -15.24 19.82
C LYS A 157 32.49 -14.37 18.59
N VAL A 158 31.96 -14.76 17.43
CA VAL A 158 32.07 -13.96 16.20
C VAL A 158 31.32 -12.63 16.34
N MET A 159 30.10 -12.62 16.86
CA MET A 159 29.34 -11.40 17.13
C MET A 159 30.10 -10.45 18.06
N ASN A 160 30.67 -10.97 19.14
CA ASN A 160 31.38 -10.16 20.13
C ASN A 160 32.73 -9.61 19.65
N THR A 161 33.44 -10.34 18.77
CA THR A 161 34.85 -10.02 18.46
C THR A 161 35.09 -9.55 17.03
N LYS A 162 34.15 -9.80 16.11
CA LYS A 162 34.32 -9.52 14.69
C LYS A 162 33.09 -8.86 14.06
N ALA A 163 31.95 -9.57 14.02
CA ALA A 163 30.77 -9.13 13.28
C ALA A 163 30.13 -7.88 13.92
N GLY A 164 29.91 -7.85 15.23
CA GLY A 164 29.38 -6.67 15.94
C GLY A 164 30.21 -5.41 15.71
N PRO A 165 31.54 -5.42 15.96
CA PRO A 165 32.40 -4.28 15.66
C PRO A 165 32.39 -3.85 14.18
N CYS A 166 32.26 -4.81 13.26
CA CYS A 166 32.17 -4.50 11.84
C CYS A 166 30.83 -3.88 11.44
N ILE A 167 29.72 -4.35 12.00
CA ILE A 167 28.41 -3.75 11.81
C ILE A 167 28.41 -2.31 12.32
N GLU A 168 28.88 -2.08 13.54
CA GLU A 168 29.00 -0.73 14.14
C GLU A 168 29.85 0.21 13.26
N THR A 169 30.93 -0.29 12.66
CA THR A 169 31.82 0.50 11.80
C THR A 169 31.18 0.80 10.43
N LEU A 170 30.55 -0.19 9.80
CA LEU A 170 30.16 -0.13 8.39
C LEU A 170 28.73 0.37 8.18
N LEU A 171 27.82 0.14 9.14
CA LEU A 171 26.42 0.54 9.00
C LEU A 171 26.25 2.04 8.71
N PRO A 172 26.90 2.98 9.43
CA PRO A 172 26.75 4.41 9.15
C PRO A 172 27.31 4.79 7.77
N ALA A 173 28.43 4.18 7.38
CA ALA A 173 29.07 4.42 6.08
C ALA A 173 28.20 3.90 4.92
N LEU A 174 27.57 2.73 5.09
CA LEU A 174 26.63 2.18 4.13
C LEU A 174 25.37 3.03 4.02
N ILE A 175 24.76 3.44 5.14
CA ILE A 175 23.59 4.33 5.11
C ILE A 175 23.95 5.59 4.33
N SER A 176 25.05 6.26 4.68
CA SER A 176 25.49 7.47 3.99
C SER A 176 25.76 7.28 2.50
N LEU A 177 26.30 6.11 2.10
CA LEU A 177 26.55 5.77 0.70
C LEU A 177 25.25 5.56 -0.08
N LEU A 178 24.28 4.88 0.54
CA LEU A 178 23.00 4.61 -0.09
C LEU A 178 22.14 5.87 -0.16
N GLU A 179 22.18 6.75 0.85
CA GLU A 179 21.47 8.04 0.85
C GLU A 179 21.93 8.99 -0.25
N SER A 180 23.20 8.91 -0.67
CA SER A 180 23.74 9.75 -1.73
C SER A 180 23.37 9.28 -3.15
N ASP A 181 22.61 8.18 -3.27
CA ASP A 181 22.28 7.51 -4.53
C ASP A 181 23.53 7.28 -5.40
N ALA A 182 24.57 6.72 -4.77
CA ALA A 182 25.86 6.54 -5.40
C ALA A 182 25.80 5.61 -6.63
N MET A 183 26.84 5.66 -7.47
CA MET A 183 26.91 4.88 -8.71
C MET A 183 26.64 3.38 -8.44
N CYS A 184 25.75 2.78 -9.23
CA CYS A 184 25.31 1.38 -9.08
C CYS A 184 24.52 1.05 -7.80
N CYS A 185 24.10 2.05 -7.01
CA CYS A 185 23.35 1.85 -5.77
C CYS A 185 21.87 2.25 -5.85
N HIS A 186 21.35 2.63 -7.02
CA HIS A 186 20.01 3.20 -7.16
C HIS A 186 18.87 2.33 -6.62
N GLU A 187 18.90 1.02 -6.91
CA GLU A 187 17.89 0.11 -6.35
C GLU A 187 17.98 0.04 -4.81
N LEU A 188 19.20 0.09 -4.26
CA LEU A 188 19.49 0.09 -2.81
C LEU A 188 19.14 1.41 -2.13
N ASN A 189 19.24 2.52 -2.83
CA ASN A 189 18.68 3.79 -2.37
C ASN A 189 17.17 3.65 -2.17
N GLY A 190 16.45 3.10 -3.17
CA GLY A 190 15.04 2.78 -3.03
C GLY A 190 14.77 1.83 -1.85
N TYR A 191 15.62 0.80 -1.68
CA TYR A 191 15.58 -0.09 -0.51
C TYR A 191 15.69 0.65 0.83
N LEU A 192 16.62 1.59 0.91
CA LEU A 192 16.84 2.40 2.09
C LEU A 192 15.66 3.33 2.39
N GLU A 193 15.06 3.95 1.37
CA GLU A 193 13.96 4.89 1.56
C GLU A 193 12.72 4.23 2.16
N VAL A 194 12.35 2.99 1.77
CA VAL A 194 11.25 2.27 2.45
C VAL A 194 11.60 1.90 3.88
N LEU A 195 12.86 1.56 4.17
CA LEU A 195 13.26 1.26 5.55
C LEU A 195 13.13 2.46 6.48
N LYS A 196 13.21 3.68 5.94
CA LYS A 196 12.94 4.90 6.71
C LYS A 196 11.50 4.97 7.19
N LEU A 197 10.54 4.28 6.56
CA LEU A 197 9.16 4.15 7.04
C LEU A 197 9.04 3.36 8.34
N LEU A 198 10.06 2.56 8.69
CA LEU A 198 10.10 1.75 9.91
C LEU A 198 10.74 2.48 11.09
N VAL A 199 11.26 3.69 10.90
CA VAL A 199 12.06 4.40 11.90
C VAL A 199 11.14 5.12 12.89
N PRO A 200 11.10 4.70 14.17
CA PRO A 200 10.25 5.35 15.16
C PRO A 200 10.57 6.83 15.30
N THR A 201 9.53 7.63 15.56
CA THR A 201 9.62 9.08 15.74
C THR A 201 10.71 9.45 16.76
N GLY A 202 11.69 10.23 16.33
CA GLY A 202 12.81 10.67 17.18
C GLY A 202 14.02 9.73 17.20
N GLN A 203 13.99 8.64 16.43
CA GLN A 203 15.14 7.77 16.19
C GLN A 203 15.77 8.02 14.81
N THR A 204 16.99 7.52 14.64
CA THR A 204 17.63 7.41 13.32
C THR A 204 17.46 6.00 12.78
N LEU A 205 17.63 5.83 11.47
CA LEU A 205 17.67 4.50 10.85
C LEU A 205 18.78 3.63 11.47
N GLU A 206 19.94 4.24 11.74
CA GLU A 206 21.05 3.56 12.41
C GLU A 206 20.66 3.05 13.80
N GLN A 207 20.06 3.91 14.64
CA GLN A 207 19.59 3.55 15.98
C GLN A 207 18.57 2.40 15.92
N THR A 208 17.59 2.49 15.03
CA THR A 208 16.53 1.48 14.87
C THR A 208 17.13 0.11 14.54
N VAL A 209 18.05 0.06 13.57
CA VAL A 209 18.73 -1.18 13.17
C VAL A 209 19.61 -1.72 14.32
N ILE A 210 20.35 -0.85 15.00
CA ILE A 210 21.23 -1.23 16.12
C ILE A 210 20.43 -1.82 17.28
N ASP A 211 19.27 -1.26 17.63
CA ASP A 211 18.45 -1.74 18.73
C ASP A 211 17.91 -3.16 18.47
N ILE A 212 17.43 -3.41 17.25
CA ILE A 212 16.99 -4.75 16.82
C ILE A 212 18.14 -5.76 16.88
N VAL A 213 19.31 -5.39 16.34
CA VAL A 213 20.50 -6.26 16.34
C VAL A 213 21.00 -6.51 17.76
N ASN A 214 21.02 -5.50 18.62
CA ASN A 214 21.40 -5.63 20.03
C ASN A 214 20.43 -6.52 20.80
N GLY A 215 19.13 -6.38 20.60
CA GLY A 215 18.11 -7.25 21.19
C GLY A 215 18.29 -8.71 20.80
N LEU A 216 18.48 -8.98 19.50
CA LEU A 216 18.74 -10.33 19.01
C LEU A 216 20.06 -10.89 19.56
N HIS A 217 21.12 -10.07 19.57
CA HIS A 217 22.41 -10.46 20.13
C HIS A 217 22.31 -10.80 21.62
N GLN A 218 21.59 -10.00 22.41
CA GLN A 218 21.35 -10.27 23.83
C GLN A 218 20.52 -11.55 24.02
N THR A 219 19.48 -11.75 23.21
CA THR A 219 18.67 -12.99 23.23
C THR A 219 19.55 -14.21 22.99
N MET A 220 20.46 -14.13 22.03
CA MET A 220 21.27 -15.28 21.61
C MET A 220 22.51 -15.54 22.48
N CYS A 221 23.12 -14.47 23.00
CA CYS A 221 24.49 -14.52 23.52
C CYS A 221 24.68 -14.09 24.97
N THR A 222 23.59 -13.81 25.68
CA THR A 222 23.64 -13.72 27.15
C THR A 222 24.02 -15.09 27.72
N THR A 223 24.84 -15.12 28.77
CA THR A 223 25.27 -16.37 29.42
C THR A 223 24.78 -16.44 30.86
N ALA A 224 24.32 -17.64 31.26
CA ALA A 224 23.93 -17.90 32.63
C ALA A 224 25.15 -18.26 33.48
N THR A 225 25.30 -17.64 34.65
CA THR A 225 26.45 -17.83 35.56
C THR A 225 26.50 -19.18 36.25
N SER A 226 25.39 -19.91 36.33
CA SER A 226 25.34 -21.24 36.97
C SER A 226 26.21 -22.26 36.23
N ASP A 227 26.24 -22.18 34.90
CA ASP A 227 26.86 -23.22 34.04
C ASP A 227 27.70 -22.65 32.88
N GLY A 228 27.76 -21.32 32.71
CA GLY A 228 28.47 -20.66 31.61
C GLY A 228 27.83 -20.87 30.23
N GLU A 229 26.64 -21.47 30.20
CA GLU A 229 25.89 -21.79 28.99
C GLU A 229 25.21 -20.54 28.42
N VAL A 230 25.11 -20.47 27.10
CA VAL A 230 24.36 -19.42 26.40
C VAL A 230 22.87 -19.60 26.60
N CYS A 231 22.19 -18.52 26.97
CA CYS A 231 20.75 -18.44 27.19
C CYS A 231 19.90 -18.92 26.00
N ALA A 232 20.46 -18.88 24.78
CA ALA A 232 19.79 -19.43 23.61
C ALA A 232 19.56 -20.95 23.71
N ALA A 233 20.43 -21.72 24.37
CA ALA A 233 20.35 -23.18 24.38
C ALA A 233 19.01 -23.73 24.95
N PRO A 234 18.55 -23.31 26.15
CA PRO A 234 17.24 -23.74 26.66
C PRO A 234 16.08 -23.25 25.80
N MET A 235 16.16 -22.04 25.23
CA MET A 235 15.15 -21.54 24.28
C MET A 235 15.09 -22.40 23.02
N LEU A 236 16.23 -22.74 22.41
CA LEU A 236 16.29 -23.60 21.22
C LEU A 236 15.81 -25.01 21.50
N SER A 237 16.07 -25.54 22.71
CA SER A 237 15.52 -26.81 23.16
C SER A 237 13.99 -26.77 23.15
N TYR A 238 13.41 -25.74 23.76
CA TYR A 238 11.97 -25.49 23.77
C TYR A 238 11.40 -25.35 22.35
N LEU A 239 12.01 -24.50 21.52
CA LEU A 239 11.60 -24.31 20.13
C LEU A 239 11.61 -25.63 19.36
N SER A 240 12.68 -26.42 19.46
CA SER A 240 12.78 -27.73 18.79
C SER A 240 11.67 -28.72 19.18
N ALA A 241 11.12 -28.59 20.39
CA ALA A 241 10.03 -29.43 20.85
C ALA A 241 8.68 -29.03 20.22
N ILE A 242 8.46 -27.73 20.01
CA ILE A 242 7.15 -27.18 19.62
C ILE A 242 7.01 -26.86 18.14
N ILE A 243 8.12 -26.64 17.41
CA ILE A 243 8.07 -26.34 15.98
C ILE A 243 7.85 -27.60 15.13
N SER A 244 7.29 -27.38 13.95
CA SER A 244 7.13 -28.41 12.92
C SER A 244 8.39 -28.56 12.06
N THR A 245 8.49 -29.62 11.25
CA THR A 245 9.58 -29.80 10.29
C THR A 245 9.50 -28.85 9.10
N ASP A 246 8.35 -28.20 8.89
CA ASP A 246 8.09 -27.32 7.75
C ASP A 246 8.42 -25.84 8.06
N GLU A 247 8.71 -25.53 9.34
CA GLU A 247 9.14 -24.20 9.78
C GLU A 247 10.59 -23.96 9.33
N SER A 248 10.84 -22.90 8.55
CA SER A 248 12.15 -22.65 7.95
C SER A 248 12.93 -21.49 8.56
N SER A 249 12.32 -20.66 9.40
CA SER A 249 12.94 -19.44 9.95
C SER A 249 13.11 -19.52 11.47
N LEU A 250 14.36 -19.53 11.96
CA LEU A 250 14.61 -19.38 13.40
C LEU A 250 14.19 -18.00 13.92
N LEU A 251 14.27 -16.94 13.10
CA LEU A 251 13.79 -15.62 13.50
C LEU A 251 12.28 -15.62 13.77
N GLY A 252 11.50 -16.24 12.86
CA GLY A 252 10.05 -16.44 13.05
C GLY A 252 9.74 -17.23 14.32
N ALA A 253 10.48 -18.32 14.55
CA ALA A 253 10.36 -19.12 15.77
C ALA A 253 10.64 -18.30 17.04
N ILE A 254 11.71 -17.49 17.06
CA ILE A 254 12.03 -16.63 18.21
C ILE A 254 10.92 -15.61 18.46
N ILE A 255 10.48 -14.90 17.42
CA ILE A 255 9.47 -13.83 17.55
C ILE A 255 8.12 -14.41 17.98
N PHE A 256 7.64 -15.44 17.29
CA PHE A 256 6.27 -15.91 17.48
C PHE A 256 6.17 -17.07 18.46
N ARG A 257 7.02 -18.10 18.37
CA ARG A 257 6.90 -19.30 19.21
C ARG A 257 7.44 -19.10 20.63
N ALA A 258 8.53 -18.34 20.77
CA ALA A 258 9.05 -17.94 22.07
C ALA A 258 8.44 -16.62 22.56
N GLY A 259 8.16 -15.66 21.66
CA GLY A 259 7.66 -14.34 22.06
C GLY A 259 6.17 -14.27 22.43
N VAL A 260 5.26 -14.85 21.62
CA VAL A 260 3.79 -14.76 21.87
C VAL A 260 3.39 -15.21 23.28
N PRO A 261 3.93 -16.30 23.86
CA PRO A 261 3.66 -16.67 25.26
C PRO A 261 3.92 -15.57 26.30
N LEU A 262 4.86 -14.65 26.04
CA LEU A 262 5.13 -13.53 26.95
C LEU A 262 4.02 -12.48 26.94
N TYR A 263 3.27 -12.35 25.84
CA TYR A 263 2.15 -11.39 25.73
C TYR A 263 0.87 -11.86 26.43
N VAL A 264 0.83 -13.12 26.84
CA VAL A 264 -0.29 -13.72 27.56
C VAL A 264 0.08 -14.09 28.99
N ALA A 265 1.28 -13.73 29.45
CA ALA A 265 1.71 -13.98 30.82
C ALA A 265 0.94 -13.09 31.81
N ALA A 266 0.63 -13.61 32.99
CA ALA A 266 0.02 -12.84 34.06
C ALA A 266 1.06 -11.90 34.69
N GLU A 267 0.80 -10.59 34.63
CA GLU A 267 1.73 -9.55 35.12
C GLU A 267 2.21 -9.81 36.56
N ASN A 268 1.29 -10.16 37.48
CA ASN A 268 1.62 -10.39 38.88
C ASN A 268 2.49 -11.63 39.13
N ASP A 269 2.52 -12.57 38.19
CA ASP A 269 3.20 -13.86 38.32
C ASP A 269 4.31 -14.04 37.28
N VAL A 270 4.59 -13.03 36.44
CA VAL A 270 5.51 -13.18 35.31
C VAL A 270 6.92 -13.54 35.76
N CYS A 271 7.43 -12.89 36.82
CA CYS A 271 8.78 -13.14 37.32
C CYS A 271 8.92 -14.55 37.91
N SER A 272 7.96 -15.00 38.72
CA SER A 272 7.99 -16.34 39.33
C SER A 272 7.76 -17.43 38.28
N SER A 273 6.91 -17.17 37.29
CA SER A 273 6.62 -18.10 36.20
C SER A 273 7.83 -18.33 35.30
N LEU A 274 8.62 -17.29 35.02
CA LEU A 274 9.84 -17.38 34.20
C LEU A 274 10.93 -18.26 34.83
N GLU A 275 10.86 -18.57 36.13
CA GLU A 275 11.75 -19.55 36.79
C GLU A 275 11.30 -21.01 36.57
N THR A 276 10.18 -21.23 35.87
CA THR A 276 9.56 -22.54 35.70
C THR A 276 9.31 -22.88 34.22
N THR A 277 8.95 -24.13 33.92
CA THR A 277 8.64 -24.57 32.54
C THR A 277 7.22 -24.23 32.10
N SER A 278 6.64 -23.15 32.65
CA SER A 278 5.28 -22.73 32.35
C SER A 278 5.01 -21.29 32.74
N LEU A 279 4.21 -20.58 31.97
CA LEU A 279 3.74 -19.23 32.27
C LEU A 279 2.33 -19.25 32.85
N ALA A 280 2.09 -18.58 33.97
CA ALA A 280 0.72 -18.29 34.40
C ALA A 280 0.03 -17.43 33.33
N SER A 281 -1.17 -17.81 32.89
CA SER A 281 -1.90 -17.06 31.85
C SER A 281 -2.64 -15.85 32.45
N GLY A 282 -2.42 -14.70 31.84
CA GLY A 282 -3.22 -13.48 32.04
C GLY A 282 -4.54 -13.51 31.27
N LEU A 283 -4.71 -14.41 30.30
CA LEU A 283 -5.96 -14.55 29.55
C LEU A 283 -7.04 -15.28 30.36
N ALA A 284 -6.65 -16.29 31.15
CA ALA A 284 -7.59 -17.07 31.95
C ALA A 284 -6.99 -17.43 33.32
N SER A 285 -7.74 -17.13 34.38
CA SER A 285 -7.30 -17.38 35.76
C SER A 285 -7.07 -18.87 36.02
N GLY A 286 -5.89 -19.19 36.55
CA GLY A 286 -5.50 -20.57 36.89
C GLY A 286 -5.05 -21.41 35.68
N ALA A 287 -5.07 -20.86 34.47
CA ALA A 287 -4.50 -21.51 33.30
C ALA A 287 -2.98 -21.31 33.23
N SER A 288 -2.31 -22.22 32.54
CA SER A 288 -0.86 -22.25 32.45
C SER A 288 -0.42 -22.62 31.04
N ILE A 289 0.53 -21.86 30.51
CA ILE A 289 1.02 -21.97 29.14
C ILE A 289 2.39 -22.65 29.18
N PRO A 290 2.61 -23.74 28.42
CA PRO A 290 3.92 -24.37 28.32
C PRO A 290 4.99 -23.36 27.88
N TYR A 291 6.11 -23.34 28.60
CA TYR A 291 7.24 -22.47 28.30
C TYR A 291 8.54 -23.08 28.81
N TYR A 292 9.66 -22.39 28.67
CA TYR A 292 10.92 -22.80 29.29
C TYR A 292 11.23 -21.92 30.51
N ALA A 293 12.02 -22.47 31.45
CA ALA A 293 12.53 -21.72 32.59
C ALA A 293 13.59 -20.72 32.10
N ALA A 294 13.12 -19.58 31.60
CA ALA A 294 13.96 -18.56 31.00
C ALA A 294 14.79 -17.81 32.05
N SER A 295 14.27 -17.64 33.27
CA SER A 295 14.93 -16.90 34.35
C SER A 295 15.48 -15.55 33.84
N CYS A 296 16.71 -15.18 34.22
CA CYS A 296 17.36 -13.96 33.75
C CYS A 296 17.59 -13.89 32.22
N CYS A 297 17.50 -15.00 31.48
CA CYS A 297 17.62 -15.01 30.02
C CYS A 297 16.43 -14.34 29.31
N ALA A 298 15.28 -14.20 29.98
CA ALA A 298 14.10 -13.57 29.41
C ALA A 298 14.31 -12.08 29.05
N SER A 299 15.24 -11.40 29.73
CA SER A 299 15.50 -9.97 29.52
C SER A 299 15.99 -9.67 28.09
N GLY A 300 16.81 -10.54 27.50
CA GLY A 300 17.29 -10.37 26.13
C GLY A 300 16.15 -10.43 25.10
N LEU A 301 15.29 -11.45 25.23
CA LEU A 301 14.12 -11.62 24.37
C LEU A 301 13.11 -10.48 24.57
N SER A 302 12.90 -10.04 25.81
CA SER A 302 12.03 -8.88 26.13
C SER A 302 12.46 -7.63 25.37
N LYS A 303 13.75 -7.28 25.42
CA LYS A 303 14.29 -6.10 24.71
C LYS A 303 14.18 -6.24 23.21
N PHE A 304 14.44 -7.43 22.67
CA PHE A 304 14.28 -7.69 21.24
C PHE A 304 12.84 -7.46 20.78
N LEU A 305 11.87 -8.03 21.50
CA LEU A 305 10.45 -7.85 21.20
C LEU A 305 10.02 -6.38 21.38
N GLN A 306 10.54 -5.68 22.38
CA GLN A 306 10.29 -4.24 22.58
C GLN A 306 10.77 -3.39 21.39
N SER A 307 11.95 -3.68 20.83
CA SER A 307 12.44 -2.99 19.63
C SER A 307 11.55 -3.23 18.43
N LEU A 308 11.08 -4.47 18.22
CA LEU A 308 10.14 -4.80 17.15
C LEU A 308 8.77 -4.12 17.35
N ASP A 309 8.29 -4.09 18.60
CA ASP A 309 7.02 -3.46 18.96
C ASP A 309 7.03 -1.95 18.71
N SER A 310 8.16 -1.29 18.99
CA SER A 310 8.35 0.13 18.68
C SER A 310 8.24 0.41 17.18
N VAL A 311 8.85 -0.44 16.34
CA VAL A 311 8.74 -0.34 14.88
C VAL A 311 7.31 -0.58 14.42
N MET A 312 6.65 -1.63 14.93
CA MET A 312 5.28 -1.96 14.55
C MET A 312 4.28 -0.86 14.96
N THR A 313 4.46 -0.30 16.14
CA THR A 313 3.66 0.82 16.65
C THR A 313 3.88 2.08 15.81
N HIS A 314 5.11 2.33 15.35
CA HIS A 314 5.38 3.45 14.45
C HIS A 314 4.74 3.26 13.07
N LEU A 315 4.82 2.06 12.50
CA LEU A 315 4.31 1.77 11.17
C LEU A 315 2.78 1.75 11.14
N SER A 316 2.15 1.00 12.04
CA SER A 316 0.71 0.71 12.01
C SER A 316 -0.12 1.51 13.00
N GLY A 317 0.53 2.12 14.00
CA GLY A 317 -0.14 2.72 15.16
C GLY A 317 -0.53 1.73 16.25
N ASN A 318 -0.59 0.43 15.95
CA ASN A 318 -0.88 -0.61 16.92
C ASN A 318 0.42 -1.25 17.44
N SER A 319 0.49 -1.47 18.75
CA SER A 319 1.47 -2.38 19.35
C SER A 319 1.15 -3.84 18.98
N MET A 320 2.14 -4.72 19.08
CA MET A 320 2.01 -6.16 18.88
C MET A 320 0.95 -6.77 19.80
N ALA A 321 0.83 -6.29 21.04
CA ALA A 321 -0.19 -6.76 21.98
C ALA A 321 -1.61 -6.38 21.51
N GLU A 322 -1.79 -5.15 21.03
CA GLU A 322 -3.06 -4.70 20.43
C GLU A 322 -3.37 -5.50 19.16
N LEU A 323 -2.39 -5.70 18.28
CA LEU A 323 -2.54 -6.51 17.07
C LEU A 323 -2.97 -7.94 17.39
N PHE A 324 -2.35 -8.60 18.36
CA PHE A 324 -2.77 -9.95 18.78
C PHE A 324 -4.19 -9.95 19.35
N THR A 325 -4.57 -8.93 20.10
CA THR A 325 -5.96 -8.76 20.58
C THR A 325 -6.94 -8.62 19.42
N LEU A 326 -6.59 -7.86 18.38
CA LEU A 326 -7.41 -7.66 17.19
C LEU A 326 -7.53 -8.94 16.35
N ILE A 327 -6.39 -9.59 16.08
CA ILE A 327 -6.27 -10.83 15.30
C ILE A 327 -7.07 -11.97 15.96
N THR A 328 -7.16 -11.98 17.29
CA THR A 328 -7.87 -13.03 18.03
C THR A 328 -9.33 -12.68 18.34
N GLY A 329 -9.82 -11.54 17.87
CA GLY A 329 -11.20 -11.08 18.12
C GLY A 329 -11.51 -10.80 19.59
N ARG A 330 -10.50 -10.38 20.37
CA ARG A 330 -10.59 -10.20 21.83
C ARG A 330 -10.75 -8.74 22.28
N GLN A 331 -11.11 -7.83 21.38
CA GLN A 331 -11.26 -6.40 21.67
C GLN A 331 -12.28 -6.13 22.79
N ASN A 332 -13.31 -6.98 22.88
CA ASN A 332 -14.37 -6.89 23.91
C ASN A 332 -14.20 -7.91 25.04
N ALA A 333 -13.11 -8.68 25.06
CA ALA A 333 -12.84 -9.65 26.11
C ALA A 333 -12.41 -8.95 27.41
N VAL A 334 -12.70 -9.58 28.56
CA VAL A 334 -12.29 -9.08 29.88
C VAL A 334 -10.76 -9.07 30.01
N SER A 335 -10.09 -10.00 29.34
CA SER A 335 -8.63 -10.15 29.30
C SER A 335 -8.11 -10.07 27.86
N GLN A 336 -7.08 -9.27 27.68
CA GLN A 336 -6.43 -8.99 26.40
C GLN A 336 -4.93 -9.31 26.48
N PHE A 337 -4.28 -9.38 25.32
CA PHE A 337 -2.83 -9.53 25.27
C PHE A 337 -2.17 -8.26 25.83
N THR A 338 -1.05 -8.40 26.53
CA THR A 338 -0.35 -7.29 27.19
C THR A 338 1.15 -7.39 26.96
N ALA A 339 1.81 -6.28 26.64
CA ALA A 339 3.26 -6.21 26.60
C ALA A 339 3.85 -5.96 28.00
N LEU A 340 4.65 -6.89 28.50
CA LEU A 340 5.21 -6.85 29.87
C LEU A 340 6.71 -6.53 29.91
N TYR A 341 7.25 -5.83 28.91
CA TYR A 341 8.70 -5.61 28.81
C TYR A 341 9.32 -4.99 30.07
N PRO A 342 8.77 -3.89 30.64
CA PRO A 342 9.35 -3.29 31.84
C PRO A 342 9.25 -4.20 33.06
N ALA A 343 8.18 -4.99 33.18
CA ALA A 343 7.99 -5.93 34.27
C ALA A 343 9.05 -7.04 34.20
N ILE A 344 9.23 -7.66 33.02
CA ILE A 344 10.23 -8.71 32.77
C ILE A 344 11.65 -8.19 33.04
N GLU A 345 11.98 -6.98 32.59
CA GLU A 345 13.29 -6.38 32.82
C GLU A 345 13.57 -6.02 34.28
N SER A 346 12.52 -5.82 35.08
CA SER A 346 12.62 -5.53 36.52
C SER A 346 12.67 -6.78 37.40
N CYS A 347 12.45 -7.97 36.82
CA CYS A 347 12.43 -9.22 37.58
C CYS A 347 13.77 -9.51 38.27
N ALA A 348 13.69 -9.93 39.53
CA ALA A 348 14.83 -10.43 40.27
C ALA A 348 14.81 -11.97 40.25
N PHE A 349 15.78 -12.56 39.55
CA PHE A 349 15.91 -14.00 39.38
C PHE A 349 16.94 -14.61 40.34
N GLU A 350 16.80 -15.91 40.62
CA GLU A 350 17.79 -16.66 41.39
C GLU A 350 19.10 -16.82 40.61
N SER A 351 19.00 -16.99 39.29
CA SER A 351 20.16 -17.06 38.41
C SER A 351 20.67 -15.67 38.03
N THR A 352 21.99 -15.52 37.87
CA THR A 352 22.59 -14.29 37.34
C THR A 352 23.03 -14.48 35.89
N CYS A 353 22.72 -13.51 35.04
CA CYS A 353 23.08 -13.54 33.63
C CYS A 353 24.13 -12.47 33.33
N THR A 354 25.06 -12.77 32.42
CA THR A 354 26.04 -11.83 31.92
C THR A 354 25.68 -11.47 30.48
N SER A 355 25.52 -10.17 30.21
CA SER A 355 25.30 -9.65 28.86
C SER A 355 26.45 -10.03 27.91
N PRO A 356 26.23 -10.04 26.59
CA PRO A 356 27.31 -10.22 25.63
C PRO A 356 28.45 -9.21 25.85
N ASN A 357 29.68 -9.63 25.52
CA ASN A 357 30.89 -8.81 25.68
C ASN A 357 30.95 -7.58 24.75
N PHE A 358 30.06 -7.49 23.76
CA PHE A 358 29.95 -6.39 22.82
C PHE A 358 28.48 -5.99 22.63
N THR A 359 28.23 -4.70 22.70
CA THR A 359 26.94 -4.08 22.38
C THR A 359 27.21 -2.98 21.37
N LEU A 360 26.46 -2.98 20.27
CA LEU A 360 26.61 -1.97 19.23
C LEU A 360 26.17 -0.62 19.79
N SER A 361 26.91 0.43 19.44
CA SER A 361 26.63 1.81 19.83
C SER A 361 26.38 2.65 18.59
N VAL A 362 25.45 3.61 18.69
CA VAL A 362 25.19 4.57 17.63
C VAL A 362 26.37 5.53 17.47
N SER A 363 26.72 5.83 16.23
CA SER A 363 27.87 6.67 15.90
C SER A 363 27.71 8.12 16.41
N ASN A 364 28.82 8.72 16.89
CA ASN A 364 28.83 10.13 17.31
C ASN A 364 28.48 11.10 16.17
N THR A 365 28.68 10.65 14.92
CA THR A 365 28.31 11.37 13.70
C THR A 365 26.81 11.38 13.45
N SER A 366 26.07 10.32 13.81
CA SER A 366 24.61 10.27 13.66
C SER A 366 23.84 10.86 14.85
N SER A 367 24.49 11.02 16.00
CA SER A 367 23.95 11.77 17.14
C SER A 367 24.11 13.29 17.01
N ASN A 368 25.03 13.75 16.15
CA ASN A 368 25.17 15.16 15.74
C ASN A 368 24.60 15.45 14.34
N ALA A 369 24.42 14.43 13.51
CA ALA A 369 23.47 14.54 12.41
C ALA A 369 22.11 14.60 13.07
N THR A 370 21.59 15.81 13.27
CA THR A 370 20.17 15.99 13.01
C THR A 370 19.95 15.27 11.68
N THR A 371 19.31 14.10 11.70
CA THR A 371 18.48 13.69 10.56
C THR A 371 17.65 14.95 10.38
N THR A 372 18.01 15.77 9.40
CA THR A 372 17.27 16.97 9.13
C THR A 372 15.95 16.43 8.66
N TRP A 373 15.02 16.27 9.61
CA TRP A 373 13.62 16.06 9.30
C TRP A 373 13.35 17.07 8.22
N SER A 374 12.83 16.56 7.10
CA SER A 374 12.50 17.40 5.97
C SER A 374 11.82 18.64 6.52
N SER A 375 12.25 19.83 6.08
CA SER A 375 11.62 21.06 6.54
C SER A 375 10.11 20.93 6.38
N ARG A 376 9.32 21.63 7.20
CA ARG A 376 7.87 21.56 7.08
C ARG A 376 7.41 21.83 5.64
N ASP A 377 8.10 22.71 4.93
CA ASP A 377 7.86 22.98 3.51
C ASP A 377 8.14 21.77 2.59
N ALA A 378 9.22 21.02 2.84
CA ALA A 378 9.55 19.81 2.10
C ALA A 378 8.59 18.64 2.38
N VAL A 379 8.12 18.51 3.62
CA VAL A 379 7.07 17.53 3.97
C VAL A 379 5.74 17.92 3.33
N ASN A 380 5.37 19.20 3.40
CA ASN A 380 4.16 19.72 2.79
C ASN A 380 4.19 19.58 1.26
N SER A 381 5.35 19.75 0.61
CA SER A 381 5.46 19.55 -0.84
C SER A 381 5.25 18.10 -1.28
N LYS A 382 5.42 17.14 -0.37
CA LYS A 382 5.20 15.70 -0.59
C LYS A 382 3.83 15.22 -0.15
N THR A 383 3.15 16.01 0.68
CA THR A 383 1.82 15.69 1.19
C THR A 383 0.80 16.40 0.30
N ARG A 384 0.28 15.68 -0.71
CA ARG A 384 -0.69 16.26 -1.66
C ARG A 384 -1.93 16.75 -0.92
N SER A 385 -2.41 17.92 -1.31
CA SER A 385 -3.67 18.51 -0.84
C SER A 385 -4.63 18.67 -2.02
N PRO A 386 -5.96 18.66 -1.80
CA PRO A 386 -6.92 18.83 -2.88
C PRO A 386 -6.77 20.22 -3.53
N LYS A 387 -6.85 20.29 -4.85
CA LYS A 387 -6.83 21.57 -5.59
C LYS A 387 -8.24 22.06 -5.91
N ASN A 388 -8.43 23.37 -5.89
CA ASN A 388 -9.71 24.03 -6.19
C ASN A 388 -10.88 23.49 -5.37
N VAL A 389 -10.62 23.13 -4.10
CA VAL A 389 -11.63 22.70 -3.13
C VAL A 389 -11.66 23.71 -1.99
N THR A 390 -12.87 24.14 -1.62
CA THR A 390 -13.16 24.87 -0.38
C THR A 390 -14.00 23.99 0.53
N CYS A 391 -13.63 23.86 1.80
CA CYS A 391 -14.35 23.05 2.78
C CYS A 391 -14.17 23.58 4.20
N THR A 392 -14.97 23.09 5.14
CA THR A 392 -14.70 23.30 6.57
C THR A 392 -13.58 22.36 6.97
N LEU A 393 -12.41 22.90 7.32
CA LEU A 393 -11.30 22.08 7.82
C LEU A 393 -11.53 21.70 9.28
N VAL A 394 -11.38 20.40 9.55
CA VAL A 394 -11.42 19.84 10.90
C VAL A 394 -10.12 19.09 11.18
N LYS A 395 -9.71 19.11 12.45
CA LYS A 395 -8.56 18.35 12.92
C LYS A 395 -9.01 16.95 13.28
N LEU A 396 -8.58 15.95 12.49
CA LEU A 396 -8.85 14.54 12.74
C LEU A 396 -7.59 13.91 13.35
N CYS A 397 -7.74 13.23 14.49
CA CYS A 397 -6.63 12.60 15.21
C CYS A 397 -6.89 11.10 15.41
N ASP A 398 -5.84 10.29 15.28
CA ASP A 398 -5.84 8.90 15.71
C ASP A 398 -5.71 8.79 17.25
N SER A 399 -5.90 7.60 17.80
CA SER A 399 -5.72 7.34 19.25
C SER A 399 -4.26 7.47 19.72
N ASN A 400 -3.28 7.52 18.82
CA ASN A 400 -1.90 7.88 19.14
C ASN A 400 -1.67 9.39 19.16
N SER A 401 -2.72 10.21 19.00
CA SER A 401 -2.65 11.68 18.93
C SER A 401 -1.89 12.22 17.72
N VAL A 402 -1.74 11.42 16.65
CA VAL A 402 -1.29 11.89 15.34
C VAL A 402 -2.49 12.49 14.62
N CYS A 403 -2.33 13.69 14.06
CA CYS A 403 -3.45 14.41 13.49
C CYS A 403 -3.14 15.04 12.13
N SER A 404 -4.18 15.16 11.31
CA SER A 404 -4.20 15.86 10.04
C SER A 404 -5.36 16.86 9.98
N GLU A 405 -5.22 17.91 9.17
CA GLU A 405 -6.33 18.80 8.81
C GLU A 405 -7.00 18.25 7.54
N VAL A 406 -8.30 17.97 7.63
CA VAL A 406 -9.06 17.32 6.57
C VAL A 406 -10.38 18.06 6.36
N CYS A 407 -11.00 17.89 5.19
CA CYS A 407 -12.34 18.41 4.95
C CYS A 407 -13.36 17.65 5.81
N GLU A 408 -14.19 18.39 6.55
CA GLU A 408 -15.37 17.83 7.21
C GLU A 408 -16.32 17.26 6.15
N ALA A 409 -16.76 16.02 6.36
CA ALA A 409 -17.59 15.30 5.40
C ALA A 409 -18.86 16.07 5.07
N GLY A 410 -19.13 16.24 3.77
CA GLY A 410 -20.30 16.95 3.23
C GLY A 410 -20.13 18.46 3.11
N THR A 411 -18.95 19.01 3.46
CA THR A 411 -18.68 20.46 3.38
C THR A 411 -17.82 20.86 2.18
N ALA A 412 -17.31 19.89 1.41
CA ALA A 412 -16.45 20.21 0.28
C ALA A 412 -17.27 20.81 -0.87
N SER A 413 -16.70 21.84 -1.48
CA SER A 413 -17.25 22.54 -2.62
C SER A 413 -16.14 22.87 -3.61
N ILE A 414 -16.49 22.82 -4.88
CA ILE A 414 -15.63 23.23 -6.00
C ILE A 414 -16.33 24.36 -6.75
N ASP A 415 -15.73 24.85 -7.84
CA ASP A 415 -16.35 25.92 -8.64
C ASP A 415 -17.76 25.51 -9.13
N PRO A 416 -18.80 26.35 -8.90
CA PRO A 416 -20.18 26.00 -9.21
C PRO A 416 -20.43 25.60 -10.65
N TRP A 417 -19.78 26.26 -11.61
CA TRP A 417 -19.94 25.94 -13.03
C TRP A 417 -19.52 24.50 -13.36
N VAL A 418 -18.52 23.96 -12.65
CA VAL A 418 -18.08 22.56 -12.82
C VAL A 418 -19.16 21.62 -12.31
N VAL A 419 -19.66 21.85 -11.09
CA VAL A 419 -20.71 21.01 -10.48
C VAL A 419 -21.96 21.00 -11.36
N ASP A 420 -22.42 22.17 -11.79
CA ASP A 420 -23.63 22.32 -12.59
C ASP A 420 -23.47 21.65 -13.97
N THR A 421 -22.29 21.77 -14.58
CA THR A 421 -21.96 21.14 -15.86
C THR A 421 -21.88 19.62 -15.73
N ILE A 422 -21.21 19.10 -14.70
CA ILE A 422 -21.12 17.66 -14.45
C ILE A 422 -22.51 17.08 -14.14
N ALA A 423 -23.33 17.77 -13.36
CA ALA A 423 -24.71 17.35 -13.10
C ALA A 423 -25.52 17.23 -14.40
N TYR A 424 -25.41 18.22 -15.29
CA TYR A 424 -26.03 18.17 -16.61
C TYR A 424 -25.49 17.00 -17.47
N GLN A 425 -24.18 16.76 -17.46
CA GLN A 425 -23.57 15.61 -18.15
C GLN A 425 -24.07 14.27 -17.60
N ASN A 426 -24.22 14.14 -16.28
CA ASN A 426 -24.77 12.95 -15.64
C ASN A 426 -26.24 12.72 -16.06
N GLU A 427 -27.07 13.77 -16.07
CA GLU A 427 -28.46 13.68 -16.54
C GLU A 427 -28.53 13.21 -18.01
N MET A 428 -27.65 13.70 -18.88
CA MET A 428 -27.58 13.22 -20.27
C MET A 428 -27.14 11.75 -20.35
N SER A 429 -26.16 11.36 -19.55
CA SER A 429 -25.68 9.98 -19.44
C SER A 429 -26.74 9.00 -18.90
N TYR A 430 -27.76 9.48 -18.16
CA TYR A 430 -28.86 8.65 -17.69
C TYR A 430 -29.84 8.23 -18.79
N ALA A 431 -29.87 8.93 -19.92
CA ALA A 431 -30.64 8.55 -21.09
C ALA A 431 -30.05 7.34 -21.85
N GLU A 432 -28.89 6.86 -21.44
CA GLU A 432 -28.21 5.70 -22.02
C GLU A 432 -28.30 4.48 -21.08
N THR A 433 -27.96 3.31 -21.60
CA THR A 433 -27.86 2.10 -20.77
C THR A 433 -26.55 2.10 -19.98
N LEU A 434 -26.48 1.29 -18.91
CA LEU A 434 -25.26 1.13 -18.12
C LEU A 434 -24.04 0.76 -19.00
N CYS A 435 -24.26 0.07 -20.11
CA CYS A 435 -23.19 -0.41 -21.00
C CYS A 435 -22.60 0.68 -21.90
N CYS A 436 -23.26 1.83 -22.02
CA CYS A 436 -22.88 2.92 -22.94
C CYS A 436 -22.77 4.28 -22.24
N THR A 437 -23.11 4.36 -20.95
CA THR A 437 -23.01 5.59 -20.17
C THR A 437 -21.56 6.04 -19.95
N GLN A 438 -21.36 7.34 -19.72
CA GLN A 438 -20.09 7.93 -19.27
C GLN A 438 -20.32 8.72 -17.98
N LEU A 439 -19.70 8.30 -16.88
CA LEU A 439 -19.91 8.88 -15.56
C LEU A 439 -18.56 9.12 -14.86
N PRO A 440 -18.38 10.27 -14.17
CA PRO A 440 -17.29 10.46 -13.23
C PRO A 440 -17.32 9.38 -12.14
N ALA A 441 -16.15 8.92 -11.76
CA ALA A 441 -15.98 7.81 -10.84
C ALA A 441 -14.81 8.08 -9.88
N THR A 442 -14.64 7.23 -8.86
CA THR A 442 -13.44 7.20 -8.02
C THR A 442 -13.01 5.77 -7.75
N HIS A 443 -11.68 5.56 -7.70
CA HIS A 443 -11.06 4.30 -7.30
C HIS A 443 -10.76 4.33 -5.80
N ASN A 444 -10.93 3.17 -5.14
CA ASN A 444 -10.82 3.00 -3.69
C ASN A 444 -11.47 4.16 -2.91
N SER A 445 -12.70 4.50 -3.29
CA SER A 445 -13.40 5.74 -2.92
C SER A 445 -13.43 6.00 -1.41
N VAL A 446 -13.49 4.92 -0.63
CA VAL A 446 -13.61 4.97 0.83
C VAL A 446 -12.30 5.15 1.57
N ILE A 447 -11.16 4.92 0.91
CA ILE A 447 -9.81 5.08 1.44
C ILE A 447 -9.43 6.57 1.36
N THR A 448 -10.07 7.38 2.23
CA THR A 448 -10.08 8.84 2.13
C THR A 448 -9.54 9.56 3.37
N GLN A 449 -8.81 10.65 3.15
CA GLN A 449 -8.31 11.52 4.23
C GLN A 449 -9.44 12.06 5.12
N ALA A 450 -10.62 12.35 4.57
CA ALA A 450 -11.78 12.78 5.35
C ALA A 450 -12.21 11.78 6.44
N ARG A 451 -11.74 10.53 6.37
CA ARG A 451 -11.97 9.45 7.36
C ARG A 451 -10.68 8.98 8.04
N GLY A 452 -9.57 9.69 7.86
CA GLY A 452 -8.34 9.50 8.61
C GLY A 452 -7.31 8.59 7.94
N TYR A 453 -7.62 7.99 6.80
CA TYR A 453 -6.62 7.30 5.99
C TYR A 453 -5.52 8.31 5.60
N GLY A 454 -4.25 7.91 5.68
CA GLY A 454 -3.12 8.82 5.47
C GLY A 454 -2.78 9.73 6.65
N ASN A 455 -3.43 9.59 7.82
CA ASN A 455 -3.18 10.44 9.00
C ASN A 455 -1.73 10.40 9.52
N ARG A 456 -0.91 9.42 9.12
CA ARG A 456 0.50 9.26 9.50
C ARG A 456 1.48 9.55 8.37
N ASP A 457 1.01 9.86 7.16
CA ASP A 457 1.86 10.08 5.98
C ASP A 457 2.91 11.18 6.22
N GLN A 458 2.57 12.22 6.99
CA GLN A 458 3.46 13.29 7.40
C GLN A 458 4.61 12.82 8.31
N LEU A 459 4.40 11.78 9.12
CA LEU A 459 5.48 11.19 9.95
C LEU A 459 6.51 10.51 9.05
N PHE A 460 6.03 9.76 8.07
CA PHE A 460 6.86 9.06 7.10
C PHE A 460 7.59 10.05 6.18
N ASN A 461 6.86 11.00 5.59
CA ASN A 461 7.40 12.02 4.69
C ASN A 461 8.45 12.92 5.35
N ALA A 462 8.43 13.07 6.69
CA ALA A 462 9.45 13.79 7.43
C ALA A 462 10.84 13.10 7.37
N MET A 463 10.89 11.78 7.24
CA MET A 463 12.12 10.99 7.20
C MET A 463 12.65 10.75 5.78
N LEU A 464 11.80 10.89 4.76
CA LEU A 464 12.12 10.61 3.36
C LEU A 464 12.92 11.72 2.68
N ASN A 465 13.74 11.36 1.69
CA ASN A 465 14.65 12.25 0.99
C ASN A 465 13.91 13.37 0.24
N ALA A 466 13.92 14.60 0.76
CA ALA A 466 13.25 15.78 0.19
C ALA A 466 13.61 16.09 -1.27
N SER A 467 14.80 15.73 -1.73
CA SER A 467 15.29 16.04 -3.08
C SER A 467 14.90 14.98 -4.12
N ASN A 468 14.44 13.81 -3.69
CA ASN A 468 13.92 12.77 -4.58
C ASN A 468 12.39 12.95 -4.72
N PRO A 469 11.88 13.34 -5.92
CA PRO A 469 10.45 13.51 -6.14
C PRO A 469 9.66 12.21 -6.04
N ASP A 470 10.32 11.07 -6.27
CA ASP A 470 9.72 9.75 -6.14
C ASP A 470 9.82 9.21 -4.71
N SER A 471 10.44 9.92 -3.75
CA SER A 471 10.50 9.47 -2.36
C SER A 471 9.43 10.15 -1.50
N TYR A 472 8.22 9.60 -1.50
CA TYR A 472 7.12 10.08 -0.67
C TYR A 472 6.19 8.93 -0.28
N THR A 473 5.42 9.16 0.78
CA THR A 473 4.39 8.24 1.25
C THR A 473 3.03 8.88 1.09
N ARG A 474 2.12 8.10 0.51
CA ARG A 474 0.69 8.39 0.39
C ARG A 474 -0.07 7.10 0.61
N THR A 475 -0.86 7.06 1.67
CA THR A 475 -1.60 5.86 2.07
C THR A 475 -3.12 6.06 2.02
N SER A 476 -3.56 7.16 1.41
CA SER A 476 -4.96 7.47 1.06
C SER A 476 -5.12 7.66 -0.45
N ASN A 477 -6.13 7.02 -1.05
CA ASN A 477 -6.49 7.22 -2.45
C ASN A 477 -7.20 8.58 -2.63
N GLN A 478 -8.17 8.91 -1.77
CA GLN A 478 -9.02 10.09 -1.90
C GLN A 478 -8.77 11.16 -0.83
N PHE A 479 -9.13 12.42 -1.14
CA PHE A 479 -9.15 13.52 -0.15
C PHE A 479 -10.53 13.68 0.50
N LEU A 480 -11.56 13.53 -0.32
CA LEU A 480 -12.94 13.90 -0.02
C LEU A 480 -13.73 12.73 0.57
N SER A 481 -14.70 13.00 1.44
CA SER A 481 -15.61 11.96 1.94
C SER A 481 -16.45 11.35 0.80
N LEU A 482 -17.10 10.20 1.03
CA LEU A 482 -18.00 9.62 0.02
C LEU A 482 -19.14 10.58 -0.33
N THR A 483 -19.69 11.26 0.67
CA THR A 483 -20.70 12.32 0.48
C THR A 483 -20.17 13.44 -0.43
N ASP A 484 -18.94 13.90 -0.19
CA ASP A 484 -18.34 14.98 -0.98
C ASP A 484 -18.00 14.54 -2.41
N GLN A 485 -17.52 13.31 -2.60
CA GLN A 485 -17.28 12.73 -3.93
C GLN A 485 -18.58 12.70 -4.76
N LEU A 486 -19.70 12.30 -4.13
CA LEU A 486 -21.03 12.32 -4.76
C LEU A 486 -21.52 13.75 -5.04
N ASN A 487 -21.31 14.68 -4.10
CA ASN A 487 -21.69 16.09 -4.25
C ASN A 487 -20.97 16.77 -5.43
N VAL A 488 -19.69 16.46 -5.66
CA VAL A 488 -18.95 17.04 -6.78
C VAL A 488 -19.22 16.36 -8.12
N GLY A 489 -19.87 15.19 -8.12
CA GLY A 489 -20.46 14.60 -9.32
C GLY A 489 -20.09 13.15 -9.63
N ALA A 490 -19.30 12.47 -8.78
CA ALA A 490 -19.03 11.04 -8.96
C ALA A 490 -20.32 10.21 -8.86
N ARG A 491 -20.46 9.17 -9.69
CA ARG A 491 -21.61 8.25 -9.71
C ARG A 491 -21.20 6.78 -9.77
N PHE A 492 -19.90 6.50 -9.77
CA PHE A 492 -19.33 5.18 -9.53
C PHE A 492 -18.36 5.29 -8.36
N LEU A 493 -18.56 4.46 -7.33
CA LEU A 493 -17.71 4.40 -6.15
C LEU A 493 -17.20 2.97 -5.96
N GLU A 494 -15.95 2.83 -5.57
CA GLU A 494 -15.30 1.57 -5.21
C GLU A 494 -15.10 1.49 -3.69
N LEU A 495 -15.58 0.40 -3.10
CA LEU A 495 -15.50 0.12 -1.67
C LEU A 495 -14.77 -1.20 -1.46
N ASP A 496 -13.63 -1.14 -0.78
CA ASP A 496 -12.75 -2.29 -0.54
C ASP A 496 -13.12 -2.90 0.81
N VAL A 497 -13.91 -3.97 0.79
CA VAL A 497 -14.47 -4.57 2.00
C VAL A 497 -13.70 -5.81 2.42
N HIS A 498 -13.25 -5.77 3.67
CA HIS A 498 -12.48 -6.82 4.31
C HIS A 498 -13.07 -7.19 5.67
N TYR A 499 -12.79 -8.40 6.14
CA TYR A 499 -13.17 -8.84 7.49
C TYR A 499 -11.95 -9.06 8.37
N PHE A 500 -11.78 -8.16 9.33
CA PHE A 500 -10.72 -8.23 10.34
C PHE A 500 -11.12 -7.47 11.59
N ALA A 501 -10.43 -7.75 12.69
CA ALA A 501 -10.76 -7.18 13.99
C ALA A 501 -12.26 -7.35 14.33
N SER A 502 -12.81 -8.53 14.00
CA SER A 502 -14.20 -8.95 14.23
C SER A 502 -15.28 -8.02 13.63
N ALA A 503 -14.96 -7.32 12.53
CA ALA A 503 -15.91 -6.48 11.83
C ALA A 503 -15.64 -6.44 10.31
N LEU A 504 -16.68 -6.17 9.53
CA LEU A 504 -16.55 -5.78 8.12
C LEU A 504 -16.10 -4.31 8.06
N ARG A 505 -14.97 -4.06 7.42
CA ARG A 505 -14.32 -2.75 7.36
C ARG A 505 -13.92 -2.43 5.93
N ASP A 506 -13.88 -1.14 5.68
CA ASP A 506 -13.32 -0.58 4.46
C ASP A 506 -11.81 -0.45 4.63
N ALA A 507 -11.02 -1.12 3.81
CA ALA A 507 -9.58 -1.16 4.00
C ALA A 507 -8.85 -1.57 2.72
N HIS A 508 -7.62 -1.11 2.55
CA HIS A 508 -6.80 -1.53 1.43
C HIS A 508 -5.82 -2.62 1.86
N CYS A 509 -6.12 -3.88 1.58
CA CYS A 509 -5.21 -5.00 1.84
C CYS A 509 -4.56 -5.49 0.56
N SER A 510 -3.38 -6.09 0.67
CA SER A 510 -2.77 -6.80 -0.45
C SER A 510 -1.87 -7.91 0.03
N ASN A 511 -1.95 -9.05 -0.65
CA ASN A 511 -0.93 -10.05 -0.55
C ASN A 511 0.35 -9.54 -1.24
N LEU A 512 1.40 -9.32 -0.45
CA LEU A 512 2.68 -8.79 -0.94
C LEU A 512 3.49 -9.82 -1.75
N GLY A 513 3.05 -11.08 -1.81
CA GLY A 513 3.71 -12.16 -2.56
C GLY A 513 5.12 -12.46 -2.05
N VAL A 514 5.34 -12.30 -0.73
CA VAL A 514 6.63 -12.50 -0.07
C VAL A 514 6.58 -13.76 0.77
N SER A 515 7.28 -14.81 0.32
CA SER A 515 7.30 -16.12 1.01
C SER A 515 7.68 -16.05 2.49
N LEU A 516 8.55 -15.11 2.86
CA LEU A 516 8.92 -14.88 4.26
C LEU A 516 7.74 -14.32 5.06
N ILE A 517 6.99 -13.36 4.51
CA ILE A 517 5.80 -12.82 5.16
C ILE A 517 4.81 -13.96 5.34
N ASP A 518 4.55 -14.76 4.30
CA ASP A 518 3.64 -15.92 4.38
C ASP A 518 4.08 -16.95 5.43
N THR A 519 5.39 -17.16 5.60
CA THR A 519 5.94 -18.09 6.61
C THR A 519 5.77 -17.52 8.02
N LEU A 520 6.19 -16.28 8.25
CA LEU A 520 6.03 -15.57 9.52
C LEU A 520 4.54 -15.47 9.91
N SER A 521 3.70 -15.29 8.89
CA SER A 521 2.26 -15.30 8.99
C SER A 521 1.73 -16.60 9.59
N ALA A 522 2.09 -17.72 8.97
CA ALA A 522 1.69 -19.04 9.46
C ALA A 522 2.20 -19.28 10.90
N ASP A 523 3.45 -18.92 11.20
CA ASP A 523 4.04 -19.12 12.52
C ASP A 523 3.31 -18.31 13.61
N MET A 524 2.98 -17.06 13.33
CA MET A 524 2.17 -16.21 14.21
C MET A 524 0.81 -16.85 14.50
N VAL A 525 0.07 -17.26 13.46
CA VAL A 525 -1.26 -17.87 13.61
C VAL A 525 -1.20 -19.14 14.45
N ILE A 526 -0.25 -20.02 14.17
CA ILE A 526 -0.13 -21.27 14.93
C ILE A 526 0.22 -20.96 16.39
N SER A 527 1.11 -20.00 16.64
CA SER A 527 1.48 -19.61 18.01
C SER A 527 0.29 -19.05 18.79
N LEU A 528 -0.48 -18.15 18.18
CA LEU A 528 -1.70 -17.58 18.79
C LEU A 528 -2.74 -18.64 19.11
N LYS A 529 -2.99 -19.60 18.19
CA LYS A 529 -3.89 -20.73 18.44
C LYS A 529 -3.42 -21.56 19.64
N SER A 530 -2.13 -21.89 19.71
CA SER A 530 -1.57 -22.68 20.80
C SER A 530 -1.73 -22.01 22.17
N VAL A 531 -1.48 -20.70 22.28
CA VAL A 531 -1.61 -20.00 23.58
C VAL A 531 -3.06 -19.81 24.02
N LEU A 532 -4.00 -19.62 23.07
CA LEU A 532 -5.43 -19.56 23.36
C LEU A 532 -5.94 -20.91 23.86
N GLU A 533 -5.57 -22.01 23.18
CA GLU A 533 -5.92 -23.36 23.59
C GLU A 533 -5.37 -23.70 24.98
N ALA A 534 -4.09 -23.38 25.24
CA ALA A 534 -3.46 -23.58 26.55
C ALA A 534 -4.11 -22.74 27.66
N SER A 535 -4.67 -21.58 27.30
CA SER A 535 -5.42 -20.73 28.23
C SER A 535 -6.88 -21.19 28.44
N GLY A 536 -7.35 -22.20 27.70
CA GLY A 536 -8.74 -22.66 27.79
C GLY A 536 -9.75 -21.73 27.13
N GLU A 537 -9.30 -20.83 26.27
CA GLU A 537 -10.13 -19.86 25.54
C GLU A 537 -10.62 -20.43 24.20
N GLY A 538 -11.83 -20.05 23.78
CA GLY A 538 -12.38 -20.43 22.48
C GLY A 538 -11.57 -19.85 21.32
N SER A 539 -11.24 -20.67 20.33
CA SER A 539 -10.29 -20.35 19.26
C SER A 539 -10.95 -19.62 18.08
N THR A 540 -10.69 -18.33 17.93
CA THR A 540 -10.79 -17.62 16.65
C THR A 540 -9.51 -16.83 16.44
N VAL A 541 -8.82 -17.12 15.34
CA VAL A 541 -7.70 -16.31 14.84
C VAL A 541 -8.13 -15.87 13.44
N GLU A 542 -8.60 -14.63 13.35
CA GLU A 542 -9.17 -14.00 12.17
C GLU A 542 -8.05 -13.31 11.39
N TRP A 543 -7.11 -14.11 10.88
CA TRP A 543 -5.96 -13.57 10.17
C TRP A 543 -5.37 -14.50 9.11
N SER A 544 -4.99 -13.90 7.96
CA SER A 544 -4.22 -14.49 6.86
C SER A 544 -3.21 -13.46 6.33
N SER A 545 -2.26 -13.90 5.51
CA SER A 545 -1.29 -13.02 4.84
C SER A 545 -1.93 -11.99 3.91
N ASP A 546 -3.15 -12.25 3.42
CA ASP A 546 -3.88 -11.35 2.52
C ASP A 546 -4.38 -10.09 3.25
N LEU A 547 -4.48 -10.13 4.59
CA LEU A 547 -4.84 -8.99 5.43
C LEU A 547 -3.68 -8.04 5.73
N VAL A 548 -2.47 -8.31 5.22
CA VAL A 548 -1.37 -7.34 5.30
C VAL A 548 -1.77 -6.06 4.55
N GLY A 549 -1.60 -4.91 5.19
CA GLY A 549 -2.16 -3.64 4.73
C GLY A 549 -3.40 -3.22 5.53
N CYS A 550 -4.13 -4.18 6.07
CA CYS A 550 -5.31 -3.95 6.91
C CYS A 550 -5.07 -4.22 8.38
N LEU A 551 -4.42 -5.35 8.69
CA LEU A 551 -4.06 -5.77 10.03
C LEU A 551 -2.70 -6.54 10.01
N PRO A 552 -1.58 -5.89 10.35
CA PRO A 552 -1.43 -4.46 10.69
C PRO A 552 -1.76 -3.54 9.51
N SER A 553 -2.28 -2.36 9.85
CA SER A 553 -2.65 -1.35 8.85
C SER A 553 -1.42 -0.68 8.22
N LEU A 554 -1.44 -0.54 6.90
CA LEU A 554 -0.48 0.27 6.12
C LEU A 554 -1.16 1.49 5.49
N SER A 555 -2.39 1.82 5.93
CA SER A 555 -3.18 2.94 5.40
C SER A 555 -3.00 4.24 6.18
N GLY A 556 -1.91 4.36 6.95
CA GLY A 556 -1.60 5.56 7.72
C GLY A 556 -2.56 5.83 8.88
N ILE A 557 -3.30 4.83 9.34
CA ILE A 557 -4.23 4.85 10.48
C ILE A 557 -4.22 3.48 11.17
N ARG A 558 -4.65 3.39 12.43
CA ARG A 558 -4.75 2.11 13.16
C ARG A 558 -5.79 1.17 12.54
N ALA A 559 -5.57 -0.13 12.69
CA ALA A 559 -6.42 -1.14 12.04
C ALA A 559 -7.90 -1.04 12.47
N GLU A 560 -8.17 -0.93 13.77
CA GLU A 560 -9.53 -0.82 14.31
C GLU A 560 -10.21 0.53 14.08
N GLU A 561 -9.46 1.54 13.64
CA GLU A 561 -9.96 2.86 13.27
C GLU A 561 -10.30 2.96 11.78
N GLN A 562 -9.87 1.98 10.97
CA GLN A 562 -10.35 1.85 9.58
C GLN A 562 -11.87 1.71 9.59
N ARG A 563 -12.52 2.42 8.68
CA ARG A 563 -13.96 2.67 8.73
C ARG A 563 -14.75 1.36 8.69
N LEU A 564 -15.83 1.29 9.45
CA LEU A 564 -16.74 0.15 9.36
C LEU A 564 -17.51 0.24 8.04
N HIS A 565 -17.63 -0.88 7.33
CA HIS A 565 -18.27 -0.91 6.02
C HIS A 565 -19.73 -0.43 6.06
N ASN A 566 -20.45 -0.75 7.15
CA ASN A 566 -21.82 -0.29 7.34
C ASN A 566 -21.96 1.24 7.45
N GLU A 567 -20.96 1.94 7.97
CA GLU A 567 -20.96 3.40 8.06
C GLU A 567 -20.80 4.05 6.68
N SER A 568 -19.97 3.46 5.82
CA SER A 568 -19.80 3.90 4.43
C SER A 568 -21.05 3.69 3.60
N LEU A 569 -21.70 2.54 3.74
CA LEU A 569 -22.99 2.28 3.08
C LEU A 569 -24.09 3.21 3.60
N ALA A 570 -24.14 3.46 4.92
CA ALA A 570 -25.10 4.39 5.51
C ALA A 570 -24.89 5.83 5.04
N GLU A 571 -23.64 6.26 4.84
CA GLU A 571 -23.30 7.56 4.28
C GLU A 571 -23.85 7.71 2.86
N ILE A 572 -23.62 6.73 1.99
CA ILE A 572 -24.14 6.73 0.61
C ILE A 572 -25.68 6.70 0.60
N ALA A 573 -26.29 5.84 1.41
CA ALA A 573 -27.75 5.74 1.51
C ALA A 573 -28.40 7.05 2.00
N THR A 574 -27.75 7.74 2.94
CA THR A 574 -28.19 9.05 3.42
C THR A 574 -28.14 10.10 2.31
N TRP A 575 -27.07 10.10 1.51
CA TRP A 575 -26.96 10.98 0.36
C TRP A 575 -28.04 10.70 -0.70
N LEU A 576 -28.27 9.43 -1.05
CA LEU A 576 -29.31 9.03 -2.01
C LEU A 576 -30.72 9.46 -1.57
N ALA A 577 -31.01 9.44 -0.27
CA ALA A 577 -32.31 9.87 0.26
C ALA A 577 -32.61 11.36 -0.02
N SER A 578 -31.59 12.21 -0.14
CA SER A 578 -31.75 13.62 -0.54
C SER A 578 -31.61 13.86 -2.05
N HIS A 579 -31.26 12.82 -2.82
CA HIS A 579 -31.03 12.89 -4.27
C HIS A 579 -31.84 11.82 -5.01
N PRO A 580 -33.18 11.87 -4.96
CA PRO A 580 -34.06 10.82 -5.51
C PRO A 580 -34.10 10.77 -7.05
N ASN A 581 -33.32 11.60 -7.75
CA ASN A 581 -33.19 11.56 -9.21
C ASN A 581 -31.79 11.11 -9.65
N ASP A 582 -30.92 10.74 -8.69
CA ASP A 582 -29.57 10.27 -8.98
C ASP A 582 -29.49 8.74 -8.94
N PHE A 583 -28.41 8.23 -9.51
CA PHE A 583 -28.10 6.81 -9.59
C PHE A 583 -26.62 6.56 -9.31
N VAL A 584 -26.31 5.52 -8.56
CA VAL A 584 -24.93 5.18 -8.15
C VAL A 584 -24.63 3.72 -8.49
N VAL A 585 -23.47 3.50 -9.09
CA VAL A 585 -22.86 2.17 -9.21
C VAL A 585 -21.87 2.00 -8.06
N LEU A 586 -22.04 0.95 -7.26
CA LEU A 586 -21.10 0.61 -6.19
C LEU A 586 -20.35 -0.64 -6.58
N PHE A 587 -19.04 -0.52 -6.76
CA PHE A 587 -18.14 -1.64 -6.92
C PHE A 587 -17.61 -2.07 -5.56
N ALA A 588 -17.94 -3.29 -5.16
CA ALA A 588 -17.42 -3.92 -3.95
C ALA A 588 -16.24 -4.81 -4.34
N ASP A 589 -15.03 -4.36 -4.00
CA ASP A 589 -13.88 -5.26 -3.99
C ASP A 589 -13.90 -6.02 -2.67
N ILE A 590 -14.05 -7.34 -2.74
CA ILE A 590 -14.32 -8.18 -1.56
C ILE A 590 -13.09 -9.03 -1.31
N GLY A 591 -12.46 -8.85 -0.15
CA GLY A 591 -11.34 -9.68 0.26
C GLY A 591 -11.71 -11.17 0.35
N ASP A 592 -10.81 -12.04 -0.12
CA ASP A 592 -10.97 -13.50 -0.05
C ASP A 592 -11.25 -13.98 1.38
N GLU A 593 -10.72 -13.27 2.37
CA GLU A 593 -10.87 -13.63 3.77
C GLU A 593 -12.32 -13.48 4.28
N VAL A 594 -13.12 -12.60 3.67
CA VAL A 594 -14.56 -12.44 3.99
C VAL A 594 -15.28 -13.78 3.81
N ALA A 595 -15.01 -14.49 2.71
CA ALA A 595 -15.56 -15.83 2.48
C ALA A 595 -14.91 -16.86 3.42
N SER A 596 -13.58 -16.80 3.58
CA SER A 596 -12.83 -17.75 4.42
C SER A 596 -13.27 -17.74 5.89
N PHE A 597 -13.68 -16.58 6.39
CA PHE A 597 -14.18 -16.38 7.76
C PHE A 597 -15.71 -16.46 7.86
N GLY A 598 -16.40 -16.85 6.78
CA GLY A 598 -17.84 -17.11 6.77
C GLY A 598 -18.71 -15.86 6.87
N GLN A 599 -18.22 -14.71 6.41
CA GLN A 599 -18.88 -13.40 6.56
C GLN A 599 -19.62 -12.93 5.32
N THR A 600 -19.62 -13.70 4.24
CA THR A 600 -20.36 -13.39 3.00
C THR A 600 -21.85 -13.11 3.28
N ASP A 601 -22.53 -13.97 4.04
CA ASP A 601 -23.96 -13.78 4.35
C ASP A 601 -24.22 -12.50 5.16
N ALA A 602 -23.30 -12.13 6.06
CA ALA A 602 -23.39 -10.90 6.84
C ALA A 602 -23.22 -9.67 5.94
N LEU A 603 -22.25 -9.71 5.02
CA LEU A 603 -22.01 -8.67 4.03
C LEU A 603 -23.23 -8.47 3.11
N LEU A 604 -23.75 -9.55 2.52
CA LEU A 604 -24.90 -9.44 1.61
C LEU A 604 -26.16 -8.92 2.31
N LYS A 605 -26.39 -9.32 3.57
CA LYS A 605 -27.48 -8.76 4.40
C LYS A 605 -27.29 -7.27 4.65
N LEU A 606 -26.06 -6.82 4.85
CA LEU A 606 -25.78 -5.41 5.09
C LEU A 606 -26.14 -4.55 3.88
N TYR A 607 -25.79 -4.98 2.67
CA TYR A 607 -26.20 -4.31 1.42
C TYR A 607 -27.72 -4.32 1.24
N ALA A 608 -28.35 -5.50 1.40
CA ALA A 608 -29.80 -5.64 1.25
C ALA A 608 -30.58 -4.77 2.24
N ASN A 609 -30.14 -4.71 3.50
CA ASN A 609 -30.80 -3.91 4.54
C ASN A 609 -30.59 -2.40 4.34
N THR A 610 -29.42 -1.99 3.88
CA THR A 610 -29.08 -0.57 3.73
C THR A 610 -29.83 0.07 2.56
N PHE A 611 -29.85 -0.61 1.40
CA PHE A 611 -30.43 -0.03 0.18
C PHE A 611 -31.85 -0.51 -0.11
N GLY A 612 -32.23 -1.71 0.36
CA GLY A 612 -33.59 -2.24 0.19
C GLY A 612 -34.09 -2.16 -1.25
N ASP A 613 -35.23 -1.50 -1.45
CA ASP A 613 -35.89 -1.37 -2.75
C ASP A 613 -35.09 -0.53 -3.76
N LEU A 614 -34.13 0.28 -3.31
CA LEU A 614 -33.26 1.09 -4.17
C LEU A 614 -32.33 0.22 -5.04
N LEU A 615 -32.10 -1.04 -4.66
CA LEU A 615 -31.24 -1.96 -5.39
C LEU A 615 -31.90 -2.46 -6.67
N PHE A 616 -31.22 -2.31 -7.80
CA PHE A 616 -31.45 -3.15 -8.97
C PHE A 616 -30.61 -4.43 -8.83
N SER A 617 -31.27 -5.53 -8.52
CA SER A 617 -30.63 -6.82 -8.21
C SER A 617 -30.57 -7.75 -9.43
N PRO A 618 -29.77 -8.84 -9.38
CA PRO A 618 -29.81 -9.88 -10.40
C PRO A 618 -31.20 -10.49 -10.63
N SER A 619 -32.04 -10.54 -9.59
CA SER A 619 -33.43 -11.01 -9.74
C SER A 619 -34.31 -10.02 -10.52
N ASP A 620 -34.09 -8.71 -10.36
CA ASP A 620 -34.77 -7.68 -11.14
C ASP A 620 -34.32 -7.76 -12.61
N PHE A 621 -33.03 -7.98 -12.85
CA PHE A 621 -32.47 -8.15 -14.20
C PHE A 621 -33.04 -9.35 -14.96
N GLU A 622 -33.20 -10.49 -14.30
CA GLU A 622 -33.87 -11.65 -14.90
C GLU A 622 -35.35 -11.36 -15.22
N SER A 623 -36.03 -10.60 -14.35
CA SER A 623 -37.43 -10.23 -14.56
C SER A 623 -37.65 -9.29 -15.75
N THR A 624 -36.64 -8.49 -16.13
CA THR A 624 -36.64 -7.64 -17.34
C THR A 624 -36.17 -8.39 -18.60
N GLY A 625 -35.82 -9.67 -18.45
CA GLY A 625 -35.46 -10.59 -19.53
C GLY A 625 -33.96 -10.69 -19.81
N GLY A 626 -33.11 -10.28 -18.85
CA GLY A 626 -31.68 -10.60 -18.85
C GLY A 626 -30.85 -9.86 -19.90
N ASP A 627 -31.22 -8.62 -20.23
CA ASP A 627 -30.51 -7.82 -21.25
C ASP A 627 -30.41 -6.34 -20.81
N TRP A 628 -29.17 -5.89 -20.60
CA TRP A 628 -28.83 -4.54 -20.15
C TRP A 628 -29.21 -3.45 -21.17
N ASN A 629 -29.47 -3.81 -22.43
CA ASN A 629 -29.85 -2.86 -23.47
C ASN A 629 -31.34 -2.53 -23.50
N ARG A 630 -32.14 -3.13 -22.61
CA ARG A 630 -33.62 -2.97 -22.61
C ARG A 630 -34.14 -1.80 -21.79
N PHE A 631 -33.30 -1.21 -20.98
CA PHE A 631 -33.66 -0.11 -20.10
C PHE A 631 -32.48 0.86 -20.00
N THR A 632 -32.78 2.14 -19.84
CA THR A 632 -31.80 3.18 -19.54
C THR A 632 -31.59 3.29 -18.04
N LEU A 633 -30.60 4.07 -17.60
CA LEU A 633 -30.47 4.40 -16.18
C LEU A 633 -31.65 5.25 -15.69
N GLU A 634 -32.19 6.13 -16.56
CA GLU A 634 -33.40 6.90 -16.27
C GLU A 634 -34.61 5.99 -16.01
N ASP A 635 -34.79 4.91 -16.79
CA ASP A 635 -35.86 3.93 -16.56
C ASP A 635 -35.74 3.29 -15.17
N LEU A 636 -34.51 3.02 -14.70
CA LEU A 636 -34.25 2.47 -13.37
C LEU A 636 -34.60 3.49 -12.29
N ILE A 637 -34.14 4.73 -12.42
CA ILE A 637 -34.44 5.83 -11.49
C ILE A 637 -35.95 6.02 -11.35
N GLN A 638 -36.69 6.01 -12.47
CA GLN A 638 -38.15 6.14 -12.48
C GLN A 638 -38.87 4.96 -11.81
N GLN A 639 -38.22 3.79 -11.76
CA GLN A 639 -38.70 2.60 -11.03
C GLN A 639 -38.32 2.62 -9.55
N GLY A 640 -37.66 3.68 -9.06
CA GLY A 640 -37.15 3.78 -7.70
C GLY A 640 -35.89 2.94 -7.48
N LYS A 641 -35.18 2.55 -8.55
CA LYS A 641 -33.91 1.83 -8.50
C LYS A 641 -32.77 2.83 -8.69
N HIS A 642 -31.98 3.02 -7.64
CA HIS A 642 -30.93 4.04 -7.58
C HIS A 642 -29.54 3.44 -7.42
N VAL A 643 -29.42 2.13 -7.16
CA VAL A 643 -28.15 1.48 -6.87
C VAL A 643 -28.00 0.20 -7.66
N VAL A 644 -26.86 0.06 -8.35
CA VAL A 644 -26.38 -1.23 -8.89
C VAL A 644 -25.11 -1.61 -8.13
N LEU A 645 -25.11 -2.82 -7.57
CA LEU A 645 -23.95 -3.38 -6.90
C LEU A 645 -23.17 -4.29 -7.86
N VAL A 646 -21.86 -4.08 -7.92
CA VAL A 646 -20.93 -4.81 -8.78
C VAL A 646 -19.83 -5.40 -7.91
N THR A 647 -19.31 -6.57 -8.25
CA THR A 647 -18.14 -7.15 -7.58
C THR A 647 -17.16 -7.78 -8.57
N ALA A 648 -15.88 -7.83 -8.19
CA ALA A 648 -14.84 -8.60 -8.88
C ALA A 648 -14.94 -10.12 -8.62
N SER A 649 -15.71 -10.53 -7.60
CA SER A 649 -15.98 -11.92 -7.24
C SER A 649 -17.19 -12.49 -8.01
N GLU A 650 -17.51 -13.78 -7.80
CA GLU A 650 -18.69 -14.41 -8.41
C GLU A 650 -20.00 -13.67 -8.05
N ALA A 651 -20.95 -13.70 -8.99
CA ALA A 651 -22.26 -13.08 -8.81
C ALA A 651 -23.03 -13.70 -7.63
N ASN A 652 -23.85 -12.91 -6.96
CA ASN A 652 -24.63 -13.35 -5.81
C ASN A 652 -26.07 -12.79 -5.85
N SER A 653 -26.84 -12.91 -4.76
CA SER A 653 -28.23 -12.49 -4.75
C SER A 653 -28.46 -10.98 -4.88
N VAL A 654 -27.46 -10.15 -4.59
CA VAL A 654 -27.59 -8.68 -4.60
C VAL A 654 -26.58 -7.97 -5.50
N MET A 655 -25.49 -8.63 -5.93
CA MET A 655 -24.44 -8.05 -6.76
C MET A 655 -24.24 -8.78 -8.08
N PHE A 656 -23.88 -8.03 -9.11
CA PHE A 656 -23.47 -8.56 -10.40
C PHE A 656 -21.96 -8.81 -10.44
N TYR A 657 -21.55 -9.91 -11.07
CA TYR A 657 -20.15 -10.13 -11.39
C TYR A 657 -19.74 -9.21 -12.55
N SER A 658 -18.76 -8.33 -12.31
CA SER A 658 -18.33 -7.31 -13.27
C SER A 658 -18.05 -7.88 -14.68
N ARG A 659 -17.39 -9.04 -14.77
CA ARG A 659 -17.02 -9.65 -16.06
C ARG A 659 -18.18 -10.19 -16.88
N GLU A 660 -19.33 -10.41 -16.26
CA GLU A 660 -20.56 -10.91 -16.91
C GLU A 660 -21.56 -9.78 -17.22
N MET A 661 -21.29 -8.56 -16.77
CA MET A 661 -22.12 -7.40 -17.10
C MET A 661 -21.90 -6.99 -18.56
N CYS A 662 -22.99 -6.59 -19.21
CA CYS A 662 -22.97 -6.08 -20.59
C CYS A 662 -22.23 -7.03 -21.56
N ALA A 663 -21.33 -6.53 -22.42
CA ALA A 663 -20.44 -7.34 -23.26
C ALA A 663 -19.09 -7.66 -22.59
N GLY A 664 -18.98 -7.43 -21.27
CA GLY A 664 -17.79 -7.62 -20.46
C GLY A 664 -17.28 -6.33 -19.80
N TRP A 665 -16.20 -6.49 -19.04
CA TRP A 665 -15.54 -5.43 -18.27
C TRP A 665 -14.04 -5.39 -18.53
N VAL A 666 -13.47 -4.19 -18.57
CA VAL A 666 -12.02 -3.99 -18.69
C VAL A 666 -11.55 -2.75 -17.95
N ASP A 667 -10.44 -2.90 -17.24
CA ASP A 667 -9.73 -1.80 -16.60
C ASP A 667 -8.55 -1.34 -17.45
N ILE A 668 -8.33 -0.03 -17.50
CA ILE A 668 -7.24 0.66 -18.21
C ILE A 668 -6.62 1.72 -17.27
N PRO A 669 -5.36 2.17 -17.49
CA PRO A 669 -4.45 1.85 -18.59
C PRO A 669 -3.77 0.49 -18.45
N ARG A 670 -3.54 -0.15 -19.60
CA ARG A 670 -2.88 -1.47 -19.72
C ARG A 670 -1.99 -1.49 -20.97
N ASN A 671 -1.32 -2.59 -21.26
CA ASN A 671 -0.48 -2.67 -22.48
C ASN A 671 -1.31 -2.45 -23.76
N ALA A 672 -0.87 -1.48 -24.58
CA ALA A 672 -1.59 -0.97 -25.75
C ALA A 672 -1.51 -1.88 -26.99
N THR A 673 -1.83 -3.16 -26.86
CA THR A 673 -1.94 -4.05 -28.02
C THR A 673 -3.37 -4.07 -28.54
N GLY A 674 -3.60 -3.57 -29.75
CA GLY A 674 -4.90 -3.68 -30.41
C GLY A 674 -4.93 -3.10 -31.83
N PRO A 675 -6.03 -3.30 -32.58
CA PRO A 675 -6.22 -2.75 -33.91
C PRO A 675 -6.17 -1.20 -33.93
N THR A 676 -5.82 -0.62 -35.07
CA THR A 676 -5.90 0.83 -35.28
C THR A 676 -7.30 1.37 -35.00
N GLY A 677 -7.39 2.51 -34.29
CA GLY A 677 -8.67 3.12 -33.90
C GLY A 677 -9.26 2.59 -32.58
N THR A 678 -8.52 1.75 -31.84
CA THR A 678 -8.87 1.33 -30.48
C THR A 678 -8.11 2.13 -29.43
N PHE A 679 -8.68 2.24 -28.23
CA PHE A 679 -8.06 2.89 -27.08
C PHE A 679 -7.70 1.82 -26.03
N PHE A 680 -6.40 1.64 -25.75
CA PHE A 680 -5.86 0.50 -24.99
C PHE A 680 -6.35 -0.88 -25.47
N GLY A 681 -6.54 -1.00 -26.79
CA GLY A 681 -7.01 -2.21 -27.46
C GLY A 681 -8.52 -2.43 -27.41
N GLU A 682 -9.28 -1.48 -26.86
CA GLU A 682 -10.74 -1.57 -26.74
C GLU A 682 -11.46 -0.60 -27.69
N THR A 683 -12.60 -1.05 -28.21
CA THR A 683 -13.54 -0.18 -28.92
C THR A 683 -14.49 0.44 -27.91
N MET A 684 -14.43 1.76 -27.79
CA MET A 684 -15.25 2.52 -26.84
C MET A 684 -16.71 2.62 -27.29
N ASN A 685 -17.62 2.79 -26.34
CA ASN A 685 -19.07 2.89 -26.57
C ASN A 685 -19.64 1.72 -27.43
N ALA A 686 -19.14 0.51 -27.18
CA ALA A 686 -19.52 -0.71 -27.92
C ALA A 686 -20.19 -1.76 -27.02
N GLY A 687 -20.81 -1.32 -25.92
CA GLY A 687 -21.50 -2.18 -24.95
C GLY A 687 -20.59 -2.94 -23.99
N LYS A 688 -19.27 -2.81 -24.06
CA LYS A 688 -18.35 -3.28 -23.02
C LYS A 688 -18.09 -2.13 -22.04
N ILE A 689 -18.12 -2.42 -20.74
CA ILE A 689 -17.78 -1.43 -19.71
C ILE A 689 -16.26 -1.28 -19.64
N VAL A 690 -15.79 -0.04 -19.75
CA VAL A 690 -14.39 0.34 -19.55
C VAL A 690 -14.26 1.27 -18.36
N ARG A 691 -13.43 0.90 -17.38
CA ARG A 691 -13.07 1.74 -16.23
C ARG A 691 -11.60 2.18 -16.36
N ALA A 692 -11.33 3.45 -16.14
CA ALA A 692 -9.97 4.01 -16.14
C ALA A 692 -9.56 4.42 -14.73
N PHE A 693 -8.51 3.83 -14.18
CA PHE A 693 -7.94 4.23 -12.89
C PHE A 693 -6.44 3.98 -12.83
N GLU A 694 -5.78 4.66 -11.92
CA GLU A 694 -4.44 4.33 -11.48
C GLU A 694 -4.33 4.68 -10.00
N SER A 695 -3.91 3.72 -9.20
CA SER A 695 -3.68 3.95 -7.78
C SER A 695 -2.51 4.89 -7.56
N GLU A 696 -2.74 5.91 -6.72
CA GLU A 696 -1.74 6.85 -6.24
C GLU A 696 -1.18 6.45 -4.86
N LEU A 697 -1.50 5.24 -4.36
CA LEU A 697 -0.84 4.70 -3.17
C LEU A 697 0.66 4.54 -3.42
N HIS A 698 1.44 5.08 -2.48
CA HIS A 698 2.88 5.20 -2.61
C HIS A 698 3.58 5.00 -1.27
N TYR A 699 4.62 4.17 -1.25
CA TYR A 699 5.39 3.80 -0.07
C TYR A 699 6.87 4.09 -0.31
N ALA A 700 7.30 5.27 0.13
CA ALA A 700 8.64 5.81 -0.14
C ALA A 700 8.94 5.89 -1.64
N THR A 701 9.70 4.97 -2.24
CA THR A 701 10.03 4.94 -3.68
C THR A 701 9.24 3.88 -4.46
N PHE A 702 8.18 3.31 -3.87
CA PHE A 702 7.38 2.26 -4.47
C PHE A 702 5.95 2.72 -4.65
N SER A 703 5.46 2.71 -5.88
CA SER A 703 4.04 2.76 -6.15
C SER A 703 3.39 1.40 -5.96
N GLU A 704 2.10 1.37 -5.66
CA GLU A 704 1.33 0.12 -5.57
C GLU A 704 1.48 -0.74 -6.84
N GLY A 705 1.40 -0.11 -8.01
CA GLY A 705 1.58 -0.78 -9.31
C GLY A 705 2.96 -1.44 -9.49
N SER A 706 3.98 -0.98 -8.74
CA SER A 706 5.32 -1.59 -8.74
C SER A 706 5.36 -2.93 -7.98
N PHE A 707 4.45 -3.16 -7.02
CA PHE A 707 4.33 -4.45 -6.32
C PHE A 707 3.63 -5.50 -7.17
N GLY A 708 2.67 -5.10 -8.02
CA GLY A 708 1.92 -6.00 -8.92
C GLY A 708 2.67 -6.49 -10.17
N GLY A 709 3.91 -6.04 -10.41
CA GLY A 709 4.77 -6.54 -11.50
C GLY A 709 4.33 -6.18 -12.93
N GLY A 710 3.45 -5.18 -13.09
CA GLY A 710 2.98 -4.73 -14.40
C GLY A 710 3.92 -3.69 -15.03
N ASN A 711 4.65 -4.05 -16.09
CA ASN A 711 5.23 -3.04 -16.98
C ASN A 711 4.09 -2.38 -17.76
N LYS A 712 3.68 -1.16 -17.38
CA LYS A 712 2.82 -0.32 -18.22
C LYS A 712 3.69 0.26 -19.34
N THR A 713 3.64 -0.31 -20.55
CA THR A 713 4.48 0.18 -21.66
C THR A 713 3.85 1.30 -22.47
N ALA A 714 2.56 1.57 -22.25
CA ALA A 714 1.81 2.58 -22.99
C ALA A 714 1.70 3.85 -22.14
N ASP A 715 2.65 4.76 -22.35
CA ASP A 715 2.59 6.12 -21.85
C ASP A 715 2.85 7.09 -23.01
N THR A 716 1.76 7.47 -23.68
CA THR A 716 1.80 8.42 -24.80
C THR A 716 0.73 9.48 -24.60
N SER A 717 0.84 10.63 -25.26
CA SER A 717 -0.19 11.67 -25.17
C SER A 717 -1.58 11.21 -25.60
N ALA A 718 -1.68 10.17 -26.44
CA ALA A 718 -2.95 9.61 -26.89
C ALA A 718 -3.44 8.43 -26.03
N GLN A 719 -2.57 7.83 -25.23
CA GLN A 719 -2.84 6.70 -24.34
C GLN A 719 -1.93 6.85 -23.12
N PRO A 720 -2.24 7.79 -22.21
CA PRO A 720 -1.39 8.12 -21.07
C PRO A 720 -1.46 7.02 -20.01
N ALA A 721 -0.34 6.74 -19.35
CA ALA A 721 -0.30 5.75 -18.26
C ALA A 721 -0.91 6.28 -16.96
N ASN A 722 -0.93 7.60 -16.78
CA ASN A 722 -1.46 8.23 -15.59
C ASN A 722 -2.93 8.61 -15.74
N VAL A 723 -3.71 8.53 -14.65
CA VAL A 723 -5.11 8.95 -14.61
C VAL A 723 -5.27 10.14 -13.64
N ASN A 724 -4.92 11.34 -14.12
CA ASN A 724 -4.93 12.58 -13.32
C ASN A 724 -5.45 13.77 -14.13
N ALA A 725 -5.62 14.93 -13.51
CA ALA A 725 -6.22 16.12 -14.15
C ALA A 725 -5.66 16.47 -15.54
N SER A 726 -4.38 16.21 -15.80
CA SER A 726 -3.76 16.51 -17.11
C SER A 726 -4.08 15.49 -18.21
N SER A 727 -4.39 14.25 -17.84
CA SER A 727 -4.67 13.15 -18.77
C SER A 727 -6.16 12.80 -18.88
N LEU A 728 -6.96 13.14 -17.87
CA LEU A 728 -8.40 12.90 -17.81
C LEU A 728 -9.17 13.29 -19.10
N PRO A 729 -8.91 14.44 -19.74
CA PRO A 729 -9.61 14.80 -20.97
C PRO A 729 -9.49 13.74 -22.08
N VAL A 730 -8.34 13.07 -22.18
CA VAL A 730 -8.09 12.01 -23.18
C VAL A 730 -9.00 10.80 -22.94
N PHE A 731 -9.20 10.39 -21.69
CA PHE A 731 -10.09 9.27 -21.34
C PHE A 731 -11.56 9.64 -21.54
N VAL A 732 -11.92 10.87 -21.18
CA VAL A 732 -13.29 11.41 -21.32
C VAL A 732 -13.68 11.45 -22.80
N GLU A 733 -12.87 12.10 -23.64
CA GLU A 733 -13.07 12.18 -25.09
C GLU A 733 -13.10 10.80 -25.77
N ALA A 734 -12.31 9.84 -25.27
CA ALA A 734 -12.28 8.50 -25.84
C ALA A 734 -13.60 7.73 -25.65
N GLY A 735 -14.44 8.09 -24.68
CA GLY A 735 -15.67 7.34 -24.42
C GLY A 735 -15.59 6.33 -23.28
N VAL A 736 -14.65 6.50 -22.35
CA VAL A 736 -14.53 5.62 -21.17
C VAL A 736 -15.79 5.74 -20.30
N ASN A 737 -16.33 4.60 -19.87
CA ASN A 737 -17.58 4.57 -19.09
C ASN A 737 -17.40 5.13 -17.68
N PHE A 738 -16.36 4.70 -16.97
CA PHE A 738 -16.07 5.14 -15.61
C PHE A 738 -14.64 5.68 -15.55
N VAL A 739 -14.51 6.99 -15.41
CA VAL A 739 -13.20 7.63 -15.26
C VAL A 739 -12.97 7.85 -13.76
N ALA A 740 -12.15 6.99 -13.16
CA ALA A 740 -12.01 6.77 -11.72
C ALA A 740 -10.61 7.14 -11.21
N PRO A 741 -10.22 8.44 -11.24
CA PRO A 741 -8.93 8.85 -10.68
C PRO A 741 -8.90 8.68 -9.16
N ASP A 742 -7.68 8.55 -8.66
CA ASP A 742 -7.36 8.86 -7.27
C ASP A 742 -7.22 10.37 -7.06
N GLY A 743 -7.47 10.81 -5.83
CA GLY A 743 -7.32 12.21 -5.43
C GLY A 743 -8.31 13.14 -6.11
N LEU A 744 -9.60 12.76 -6.13
CA LEU A 744 -10.68 13.59 -6.66
C LEU A 744 -10.71 14.96 -5.96
N ASP A 745 -10.75 16.02 -6.76
CA ASP A 745 -10.72 17.43 -6.36
C ASP A 745 -11.31 18.32 -7.46
N GLY A 746 -11.27 19.65 -7.31
CA GLY A 746 -11.85 20.56 -8.28
C GLY A 746 -11.11 20.61 -9.62
N GLU A 747 -9.80 20.39 -9.64
CA GLU A 747 -9.01 20.35 -10.87
C GLU A 747 -9.35 19.09 -11.69
N THR A 748 -9.42 17.93 -11.04
CA THR A 748 -9.81 16.67 -11.71
C THR A 748 -11.24 16.67 -12.22
N MET A 749 -12.20 17.20 -11.44
CA MET A 749 -13.59 17.33 -11.90
C MET A 749 -13.73 18.30 -13.09
N ALA A 750 -13.03 19.44 -13.07
CA ALA A 750 -13.04 20.38 -14.20
C ALA A 750 -12.49 19.73 -15.48
N SER A 751 -11.45 18.89 -15.37
CA SER A 751 -10.90 18.14 -16.50
C SER A 751 -11.83 17.04 -17.07
N MET A 752 -12.92 16.71 -16.38
CA MET A 752 -13.95 15.79 -16.88
C MET A 752 -15.13 16.50 -17.57
N VAL A 753 -15.12 17.84 -17.62
CA VAL A 753 -16.09 18.61 -18.39
C VAL A 753 -15.78 18.47 -19.88
N TRP A 754 -16.78 18.03 -20.64
CA TRP A 754 -16.74 17.90 -22.10
C TRP A 754 -17.79 18.73 -22.81
N SER A 755 -18.84 19.19 -22.11
CA SER A 755 -19.96 19.93 -22.71
C SER A 755 -19.75 21.44 -22.63
N TRP A 756 -20.15 22.09 -21.55
CA TRP A 756 -20.26 23.55 -21.47
C TRP A 756 -18.91 24.23 -21.25
N ALA A 757 -18.73 25.40 -21.89
CA ALA A 757 -17.65 26.29 -21.52
C ALA A 757 -17.88 26.87 -20.12
N GLU A 758 -16.82 27.39 -19.50
CA GLU A 758 -16.87 27.96 -18.16
C GLU A 758 -17.96 29.05 -18.04
N ASN A 759 -18.88 28.87 -17.08
CA ASN A 759 -20.04 29.72 -16.82
C ASN A 759 -21.08 29.84 -17.96
N GLU A 760 -21.10 28.90 -18.91
CA GLU A 760 -22.12 28.81 -19.96
C GLU A 760 -23.16 27.70 -19.65
N PRO A 761 -24.42 27.84 -20.12
CA PRO A 761 -24.96 29.02 -20.79
C PRO A 761 -25.42 30.09 -19.80
N ASP A 762 -25.43 31.35 -20.21
CA ASP A 762 -26.25 32.35 -19.52
C ASP A 762 -27.74 32.05 -19.78
N VAL A 763 -28.36 31.29 -18.87
CA VAL A 763 -29.77 30.85 -18.97
C VAL A 763 -30.78 32.01 -19.06
N THR A 764 -30.36 33.25 -18.77
CA THR A 764 -31.26 34.42 -18.83
C THR A 764 -31.29 35.08 -20.20
N THR A 765 -30.22 34.96 -21.00
CA THR A 765 -30.07 35.64 -22.29
C THR A 765 -29.92 34.66 -23.47
N THR A 766 -29.51 33.43 -23.19
CA THR A 766 -29.29 32.39 -24.20
C THR A 766 -30.59 32.00 -24.89
N THR A 767 -30.58 32.00 -26.22
CA THR A 767 -31.72 31.58 -27.05
C THR A 767 -31.41 30.40 -27.98
N ALA A 768 -30.12 30.07 -28.16
CA ALA A 768 -29.64 28.87 -28.85
C ALA A 768 -28.31 28.40 -28.25
N VAL A 769 -27.92 27.16 -28.59
CA VAL A 769 -26.66 26.56 -28.15
C VAL A 769 -25.82 26.23 -29.37
N GLU A 770 -24.51 26.46 -29.29
CA GLU A 770 -23.57 26.06 -30.32
C GLU A 770 -22.39 25.27 -29.74
N LEU A 771 -21.87 24.31 -30.52
CA LEU A 771 -20.54 23.76 -30.34
C LEU A 771 -19.53 24.64 -31.08
N SER A 772 -18.48 25.06 -30.38
CA SER A 772 -17.38 25.81 -30.97
C SER A 772 -16.28 24.88 -31.48
N GLY A 773 -15.90 25.03 -32.75
CA GLY A 773 -14.78 24.28 -33.34
C GLY A 773 -13.39 24.68 -32.80
N VAL A 774 -13.30 25.80 -32.06
CA VAL A 774 -12.04 26.31 -31.50
C VAL A 774 -11.65 25.51 -30.26
N ASP A 775 -12.46 25.61 -29.21
CA ASP A 775 -12.25 25.02 -27.89
C ASP A 775 -12.95 23.65 -27.72
N GLY A 776 -13.95 23.34 -28.54
CA GLY A 776 -14.69 22.08 -28.45
C GLY A 776 -15.80 22.08 -27.40
N CYS A 777 -16.08 23.24 -26.79
CA CYS A 777 -17.10 23.40 -25.76
C CYS A 777 -18.38 24.01 -26.32
N TRP A 778 -19.45 23.90 -25.54
CA TRP A 778 -20.77 24.42 -25.82
C TRP A 778 -20.91 25.82 -25.25
N HIS A 779 -21.51 26.71 -26.04
CA HIS A 779 -21.70 28.12 -25.68
C HIS A 779 -23.17 28.52 -25.84
N GLY A 780 -23.65 29.35 -24.92
CA GLY A 780 -24.94 30.01 -25.05
C GLY A 780 -24.87 31.15 -26.05
N VAL A 781 -25.84 31.22 -26.97
CA VAL A 781 -25.90 32.25 -28.01
C VAL A 781 -27.21 33.03 -27.89
N VAL A 782 -27.11 34.36 -27.83
CA VAL A 782 -28.27 35.27 -27.74
C VAL A 782 -28.98 35.44 -29.08
N ASP A 783 -28.23 35.57 -30.18
CA ASP A 783 -28.78 35.67 -31.54
C ASP A 783 -28.39 34.42 -32.33
N PRO A 784 -29.31 33.46 -32.56
CA PRO A 784 -28.98 32.23 -33.26
C PRO A 784 -28.43 32.51 -34.66
N SER A 785 -28.74 33.65 -35.30
CA SER A 785 -28.28 33.96 -36.65
C SER A 785 -26.75 34.05 -36.80
N THR A 786 -26.01 34.19 -35.70
CA THR A 786 -24.54 34.19 -35.69
C THR A 786 -23.93 32.81 -35.88
N ILE A 787 -24.70 31.74 -35.63
CA ILE A 787 -24.23 30.36 -35.75
C ILE A 787 -24.15 30.00 -37.23
N SER A 788 -23.00 29.52 -37.70
CA SER A 788 -22.77 29.32 -39.14
C SER A 788 -23.26 27.97 -39.69
N ASN A 789 -23.36 26.96 -38.83
CA ASN A 789 -23.75 25.61 -39.22
C ASN A 789 -24.81 25.00 -38.28
N VAL A 790 -25.31 23.82 -38.64
CA VAL A 790 -26.23 23.00 -37.85
C VAL A 790 -25.65 21.60 -37.72
N ALA A 791 -25.64 21.04 -36.50
CA ALA A 791 -25.21 19.68 -36.24
C ALA A 791 -26.31 18.67 -36.58
N CYS A 792 -25.95 17.64 -37.34
CA CYS A 792 -26.85 16.58 -37.76
C CYS A 792 -26.32 15.21 -37.30
N VAL A 793 -27.11 14.50 -36.49
CA VAL A 793 -26.80 13.14 -36.01
C VAL A 793 -27.51 12.09 -36.84
N SER A 794 -26.87 10.95 -37.09
CA SER A 794 -27.48 9.84 -37.81
C SER A 794 -28.55 9.14 -36.97
N ASN A 795 -29.67 8.77 -37.61
CA ASN A 795 -30.74 7.97 -37.00
C ASN A 795 -30.30 6.52 -36.71
N SER A 796 -29.22 6.04 -37.32
CA SER A 796 -28.74 4.66 -37.17
C SER A 796 -27.54 4.51 -36.23
N SER A 797 -26.83 5.59 -35.95
CA SER A 797 -25.64 5.56 -35.08
C SER A 797 -25.34 6.96 -34.57
N ARG A 798 -25.41 7.16 -33.26
CA ARG A 798 -25.08 8.45 -32.65
C ARG A 798 -23.60 8.82 -32.70
N MET A 799 -22.74 7.89 -33.13
CA MET A 799 -21.33 8.16 -33.41
C MET A 799 -21.09 8.78 -34.79
N THR A 800 -22.12 8.84 -35.64
CA THR A 800 -22.01 9.36 -37.01
C THR A 800 -22.67 10.73 -37.10
N TRP A 801 -21.84 11.76 -37.31
CA TRP A 801 -22.26 13.16 -37.40
C TRP A 801 -21.99 13.75 -38.78
N LYS A 802 -22.75 14.79 -39.12
CA LYS A 802 -22.55 15.67 -40.27
C LYS A 802 -22.80 17.11 -39.86
N VAL A 803 -22.16 18.04 -40.55
CA VAL A 803 -22.40 19.47 -40.35
C VAL A 803 -22.94 20.05 -41.66
N VAL A 804 -23.98 20.87 -41.57
CA VAL A 804 -24.57 21.56 -42.74
C VAL A 804 -24.65 23.06 -42.50
N ALA A 805 -24.55 23.86 -43.56
CA ALA A 805 -24.68 25.32 -43.46
C ALA A 805 -26.05 25.71 -42.88
N LYS A 806 -26.08 26.75 -42.04
CA LYS A 806 -27.32 27.22 -41.42
C LYS A 806 -28.42 27.54 -42.43
N GLY A 807 -29.64 27.08 -42.13
CA GLY A 807 -30.80 27.17 -43.03
C GLY A 807 -30.94 26.00 -44.00
N SER A 808 -29.99 25.07 -44.01
CA SER A 808 -30.11 23.79 -44.73
C SER A 808 -30.79 22.73 -43.85
N ASN A 809 -31.45 21.74 -44.48
CA ASN A 809 -31.96 20.58 -43.78
C ASN A 809 -30.86 19.52 -43.59
N CYS A 810 -30.95 18.74 -42.52
CA CYS A 810 -30.11 17.56 -42.37
C CYS A 810 -30.34 16.57 -43.53
N PRO A 811 -29.28 15.88 -44.01
CA PRO A 811 -29.42 14.89 -45.08
C PRO A 811 -30.33 13.71 -44.70
N ASP A 812 -30.84 12.98 -45.68
CA ASP A 812 -31.64 11.77 -45.45
C ASP A 812 -30.94 10.80 -44.48
N GLY A 813 -31.67 10.33 -43.47
CA GLY A 813 -31.14 9.47 -42.41
C GLY A 813 -30.43 10.21 -41.27
N PHE A 814 -30.42 11.54 -41.28
CA PHE A 814 -29.90 12.40 -40.22
C PHE A 814 -30.97 13.39 -39.72
N VAL A 815 -30.86 13.79 -38.46
CA VAL A 815 -31.72 14.79 -37.81
C VAL A 815 -30.88 15.79 -37.04
N THR A 816 -31.44 16.96 -36.73
CA THR A 816 -30.78 17.90 -35.80
C THR A 816 -30.59 17.21 -34.45
N GLY A 817 -29.47 17.49 -33.79
CA GLY A 817 -29.17 16.84 -32.52
C GLY A 817 -28.05 17.53 -31.76
N ALA A 818 -27.94 17.17 -30.49
CA ALA A 818 -26.81 17.49 -29.62
C ALA A 818 -26.14 16.18 -29.15
N PRO A 819 -24.82 16.19 -28.89
CA PRO A 819 -24.14 15.08 -28.24
C PRO A 819 -24.73 14.79 -26.86
N ARG A 820 -24.82 13.52 -26.49
CA ARG A 820 -25.23 13.08 -25.14
C ARG A 820 -24.07 12.60 -24.28
N LEU A 821 -22.99 12.21 -24.94
CA LEU A 821 -21.80 11.63 -24.35
C LEU A 821 -20.56 12.38 -24.88
N ALA A 822 -19.47 12.35 -24.13
CA ALA A 822 -18.21 12.99 -24.52
C ALA A 822 -17.67 12.45 -25.85
N VAL A 823 -17.80 11.14 -26.08
CA VAL A 823 -17.36 10.51 -27.34
C VAL A 823 -18.17 10.98 -28.55
N GLU A 824 -19.46 11.30 -28.35
CA GLU A 824 -20.28 11.92 -29.40
C GLU A 824 -19.85 13.36 -29.67
N ASN A 825 -19.49 14.11 -28.62
CA ASN A 825 -18.98 15.48 -28.74
C ASN A 825 -17.66 15.50 -29.53
N ALA A 826 -16.73 14.61 -29.20
CA ALA A 826 -15.47 14.44 -29.91
C ALA A 826 -15.68 14.04 -31.39
N ALA A 827 -16.65 13.17 -31.68
CA ALA A 827 -17.01 12.79 -33.04
C ALA A 827 -17.57 13.98 -33.84
N LEU A 828 -18.51 14.73 -33.27
CA LEU A 828 -19.07 15.94 -33.89
C LEU A 828 -17.99 17.02 -34.11
N LEU A 829 -17.15 17.27 -33.11
CA LEU A 829 -16.06 18.24 -33.18
C LEU A 829 -15.07 17.91 -34.29
N SER A 830 -14.75 16.62 -34.44
CA SER A 830 -13.89 16.13 -35.53
C SER A 830 -14.49 16.45 -36.90
N VAL A 831 -15.79 16.20 -37.09
CA VAL A 831 -16.50 16.54 -38.34
C VAL A 831 -16.55 18.05 -38.56
N LEU A 832 -16.88 18.84 -37.53
CA LEU A 832 -16.95 20.29 -37.61
C LEU A 832 -15.61 20.90 -38.03
N ARG A 833 -14.50 20.45 -37.42
CA ARG A 833 -13.15 20.92 -37.76
C ARG A 833 -12.72 20.52 -39.17
N LEU A 834 -13.10 19.33 -39.64
CA LEU A 834 -12.81 18.86 -40.99
C LEU A 834 -13.60 19.61 -42.06
N GLU A 835 -14.89 19.87 -41.82
CA GLU A 835 -15.80 20.44 -42.83
C GLU A 835 -15.85 21.97 -42.79
N ALA A 836 -15.63 22.60 -41.63
CA ALA A 836 -15.79 24.04 -41.44
C ALA A 836 -14.68 24.72 -40.60
N GLY A 837 -13.64 23.99 -40.18
CA GLY A 837 -12.51 24.56 -39.44
C GLY A 837 -12.89 25.07 -38.05
N ALA A 838 -12.53 26.32 -37.73
CA ALA A 838 -12.83 26.98 -36.45
C ALA A 838 -14.25 27.55 -36.36
N ALA A 839 -15.19 27.06 -37.18
CA ALA A 839 -16.58 27.50 -37.19
C ALA A 839 -17.39 26.92 -36.03
N THR A 840 -18.66 27.32 -35.94
CA THR A 840 -19.61 26.85 -34.92
C THR A 840 -20.76 26.06 -35.53
N ALA A 841 -21.33 25.13 -34.77
CA ALA A 841 -22.50 24.35 -35.18
C ALA A 841 -23.61 24.43 -34.14
N GLN A 842 -24.82 24.76 -34.58
CA GLN A 842 -25.99 24.82 -33.72
C GLN A 842 -26.34 23.42 -33.22
N LEU A 843 -26.52 23.30 -31.90
CA LEU A 843 -26.96 22.09 -31.22
C LEU A 843 -28.46 22.16 -30.94
N ASP A 844 -29.10 20.98 -30.99
CA ASP A 844 -30.51 20.83 -30.61
C ASP A 844 -30.60 20.53 -29.11
N VAL A 845 -30.49 21.59 -28.30
CA VAL A 845 -30.53 21.53 -26.82
C VAL A 845 -31.75 22.29 -26.32
N GLU A 846 -32.52 21.64 -25.46
CA GLU A 846 -33.71 22.25 -24.87
C GLU A 846 -33.33 23.10 -23.64
N LEU A 847 -33.17 24.42 -23.81
CA LEU A 847 -32.77 25.34 -22.74
C LEU A 847 -33.74 25.41 -21.54
N SER A 848 -35.00 24.98 -21.72
CA SER A 848 -36.01 24.98 -20.65
C SER A 848 -35.65 24.04 -19.50
N SER A 849 -34.95 22.94 -19.79
CA SER A 849 -34.49 21.96 -18.79
C SER A 849 -33.47 22.58 -17.82
N LEU A 850 -32.60 23.46 -18.31
CA LEU A 850 -31.57 24.18 -17.54
C LEU A 850 -32.15 25.23 -16.57
N SER A 851 -33.29 25.83 -16.93
CA SER A 851 -33.93 26.92 -16.17
C SER A 851 -34.75 26.50 -14.94
N SER A 852 -34.97 25.19 -14.75
CA SER A 852 -35.90 24.65 -13.74
C SER A 852 -35.37 24.65 -12.29
N GLY A 853 -34.22 25.27 -12.03
CA GLY A 853 -33.59 25.29 -10.71
C GLY A 853 -32.90 23.97 -10.32
N LYS A 854 -32.82 22.99 -11.23
CA LYS A 854 -32.08 21.73 -11.04
C LYS A 854 -30.55 21.91 -11.02
N MET A 855 -30.02 23.00 -11.55
CA MET A 855 -28.59 23.34 -11.44
C MET A 855 -28.22 24.01 -10.10
N THR A 856 -29.16 24.38 -9.24
CA THR A 856 -28.83 25.14 -8.01
C THR A 856 -29.48 24.54 -6.77
N THR A 857 -28.96 23.40 -6.34
CA THR A 857 -29.16 22.95 -4.95
C THR A 857 -27.85 22.46 -4.34
N GLN A 858 -26.96 23.38 -3.96
CA GLN A 858 -26.23 23.17 -2.70
C GLN A 858 -27.27 23.25 -1.57
N LEU A 859 -27.88 22.11 -1.26
CA LEU A 859 -28.67 21.98 -0.05
C LEU A 859 -27.72 22.08 1.14
N ASN A 860 -27.96 23.09 1.95
CA ASN A 860 -27.26 23.37 3.20
C ASN A 860 -27.48 22.18 4.16
N VAL A 861 -26.54 21.22 4.20
CA VAL A 861 -26.63 19.99 5.01
C VAL A 861 -26.29 20.30 6.46
N ASN A 862 -27.24 20.89 7.19
CA ASN A 862 -27.28 20.79 8.65
C ASN A 862 -28.31 19.72 9.02
N ALA A 863 -27.96 18.44 8.83
CA ALA A 863 -28.70 17.33 9.41
C ALA A 863 -28.03 16.93 10.74
N PRO A 864 -28.78 16.84 11.87
CA PRO A 864 -28.20 16.45 13.15
C PRO A 864 -27.74 15.00 13.12
N ALA A 865 -26.53 14.77 13.63
CA ALA A 865 -25.98 13.43 13.87
C ALA A 865 -26.99 12.57 14.65
N LEU A 866 -27.35 11.41 14.09
CA LEU A 866 -28.06 10.38 14.84
C LEU A 866 -27.17 9.90 16.00
N PRO A 867 -27.74 9.65 17.19
CA PRO A 867 -26.99 9.13 18.31
C PRO A 867 -26.45 7.72 17.99
N PRO A 868 -25.31 7.32 18.58
CA PRO A 868 -24.75 6.00 18.38
C PRO A 868 -25.78 4.95 18.78
N VAL A 869 -26.09 4.03 17.86
CA VAL A 869 -26.84 2.83 18.17
C VAL A 869 -25.91 1.95 19.01
N VAL A 870 -26.30 1.74 20.27
CA VAL A 870 -25.63 0.86 21.25
C VAL A 870 -25.80 -0.60 20.86
#